data_AF-A0A8J1KL01-F1
#
_entry.id   AF-A0A8J1KL01-F1
#
_cell.length_a   1.000
_cell.length_b   1.000
_cell.length_c   1.000
_cell.angle_alpha   90.00
_cell.angle_beta   90.00
_cell.angle_gamma   90.00
#
_symmetry.space_group_name_H-M   'P 1'
#
loop_
_entity.id
_entity.type
_entity.pdbx_description
1 polymer ?
#
loop_
_entity_poly.entity_id
_entity_poly.type
_entity_poly.pdbx_seq_one_letter_code
_entity_poly.pdbx_strand_id
1 'polypeptide(L)'
;MAIIWSLLAWAFTLTAARTVKVRVPKQPSKDFLSSLSHYEIAFPAQVDQNGNFLTYDLRQAPPSFRRPRRSLSEETERQLFYRLQAQSSTFLLNLTLQTELLGQHFTVEYWKSGGVDWKHELYEDCHYVGHIQDQQLSSRVAISNCNGLLGVIVSGDDEYLIEPLPVGSNFTHNGEGTPHVVYKRSSLQRQHLEAACGVIDDKPWKDRHWWMRNPRPPPLRPGSNQTQQGPFPLKRSVSAERYVETLVVADKMMIGYHGRRDIEQYILAIMNIVAKLFQDSSLGNIVNIMVTRLILLTEDQPTLELNHHAGKSLDSFCRWQKSIVSRNGNAISESGIADHDTAVLITRYDICIYKNKPCGTLGLAPVGGMCERERSCSINEDIGLATAFTIAHEVGHTFGMNHDGIGNGCGSRGQETAKLMAAHITMKTNPFVWSACSRDYITSFLDSGLGVCLNNAPPRQDFVYPTQAPGQAYDADDQCRFQHGVKSRQCKYGEVCSELWCLSKSGRCITNSIPAAEGTICQTNTIEKGWCYKRECVPFGTRPEGVDGAWGSWSLWGECSRTCGGGVSSSVRHCDSPRPTIGGKYCLGERKRYRSCNIDDCPSGSQDFREMQCAEFDNVPFRGKYYSWKSYRGGGVKSCSLNCLAEGFNFYTERAAAVIDGTLCRQDSYDICVNGECKHVGCDRILGSDTKEDKCRVCGGDGSTCETIEGIFNQSLSEGGYEEVIWIPKGSVHIDIRQLNISLSYLALKAKEGSEYYINGRFPPDTPRRFDVAGTIFHYRRPQEEPESLEALGPTNTTLIVMVAVREELLPGIRYKFNAPINRVTQNSYAWFLSSWAKCSAICAGGVQLQRVLCKKVSDGSTVSEDLCDQSTRIQEKQRSCNTEPCPPEWALGSWSECSRSCNSGVRTRSVICQRRVSASDKKSLDDASCPQPRPSMLEPCNTDTCPPEWVPLDWSEVLHILSWP
;
A
#
# COMPACT_ATOMS: atom_id res chain seq x y z
N MET A 1 -69.24 -35.77 -35.02
CA MET A 1 -68.32 -34.64 -34.78
C MET A 1 -67.03 -35.04 -34.06
N ALA A 2 -67.05 -35.93 -33.05
CA ALA A 2 -65.81 -36.40 -32.39
C ALA A 2 -64.97 -37.41 -33.22
N ILE A 3 -65.58 -38.18 -34.11
CA ILE A 3 -64.85 -39.19 -34.91
C ILE A 3 -64.12 -38.56 -36.12
N ILE A 4 -64.59 -37.40 -36.60
CA ILE A 4 -63.99 -36.70 -37.73
C ILE A 4 -62.70 -35.96 -37.31
N TRP A 5 -62.62 -35.51 -36.05
CA TRP A 5 -61.42 -34.88 -35.50
C TRP A 5 -60.27 -35.87 -35.25
N SER A 6 -60.58 -37.11 -34.86
CA SER A 6 -59.55 -38.14 -34.65
C SER A 6 -58.93 -38.65 -35.96
N LEU A 7 -59.68 -38.62 -37.08
CA LEU A 7 -59.19 -39.04 -38.39
C LEU A 7 -58.36 -37.95 -39.09
N LEU A 8 -58.65 -36.66 -38.86
CA LEU A 8 -57.83 -35.55 -39.37
C LEU A 8 -56.50 -35.40 -38.63
N ALA A 9 -56.44 -35.74 -37.34
CA ALA A 9 -55.19 -35.79 -36.57
C ALA A 9 -54.24 -36.91 -37.02
N TRP A 10 -54.78 -38.03 -37.51
CA TRP A 10 -53.99 -39.14 -38.07
C TRP A 10 -53.50 -38.90 -39.50
N ALA A 11 -54.17 -38.05 -40.28
CA ALA A 11 -53.74 -37.69 -41.64
C ALA A 11 -52.60 -36.65 -41.64
N PHE A 12 -52.55 -35.76 -40.63
CA PHE A 12 -51.49 -34.75 -40.50
C PHE A 12 -50.18 -35.27 -39.92
N THR A 13 -50.16 -36.46 -39.31
CA THR A 13 -48.93 -37.11 -38.83
C THR A 13 -48.20 -37.92 -39.91
N LEU A 14 -48.81 -38.16 -41.08
CA LEU A 14 -48.19 -38.93 -42.17
C LEU A 14 -47.56 -38.09 -43.31
N THR A 15 -47.68 -36.76 -43.30
CA THR A 15 -47.06 -35.88 -44.34
C THR A 15 -45.83 -35.12 -43.87
N ALA A 16 -45.35 -35.33 -42.64
CA ALA A 16 -44.09 -34.79 -42.13
C ALA A 16 -42.99 -35.85 -41.92
N ALA A 17 -43.14 -37.06 -42.44
CA ALA A 17 -42.05 -38.02 -42.56
C ALA A 17 -41.19 -37.74 -43.81
N ARG A 18 -40.65 -36.51 -43.92
CA ARG A 18 -39.37 -36.38 -44.60
C ARG A 18 -38.36 -37.01 -43.67
N THR A 19 -37.81 -38.14 -44.11
CA THR A 19 -36.58 -38.72 -43.60
C THR A 19 -35.49 -37.65 -43.64
N VAL A 20 -35.40 -36.84 -42.59
CA VAL A 20 -34.14 -36.23 -42.20
C VAL A 20 -33.30 -37.43 -41.80
N LYS A 21 -32.49 -37.92 -42.75
CA LYS A 21 -31.29 -38.68 -42.42
C LYS A 21 -30.50 -37.79 -41.46
N VAL A 22 -30.74 -37.96 -40.16
CA VAL A 22 -29.74 -37.63 -39.16
C VAL A 22 -28.56 -38.51 -39.53
N ARG A 23 -27.57 -37.91 -40.18
CA ARG A 23 -26.26 -38.55 -40.32
C ARG A 23 -25.80 -38.79 -38.89
N VAL A 24 -25.88 -40.04 -38.46
CA VAL A 24 -25.06 -40.55 -37.36
C VAL A 24 -23.64 -40.05 -37.63
N PRO A 25 -23.00 -39.29 -36.72
CA PRO A 25 -21.61 -38.91 -36.89
C PRO A 25 -20.80 -40.20 -37.08
N LYS A 26 -20.03 -40.26 -38.16
CA LYS A 26 -19.07 -41.35 -38.36
C LYS A 26 -18.08 -41.36 -37.19
N GLN A 27 -17.57 -42.56 -36.86
CA GLN A 27 -16.65 -42.80 -35.73
C GLN A 27 -15.52 -41.75 -35.63
N PRO A 28 -15.27 -41.17 -34.43
CA PRO A 28 -14.31 -40.08 -34.22
C PRO A 28 -12.85 -40.44 -34.55
N SER A 29 -12.45 -41.72 -34.50
CA SER A 29 -11.06 -42.13 -34.77
C SER A 29 -10.64 -42.08 -36.24
N LYS A 30 -11.58 -42.10 -37.20
CA LYS A 30 -11.27 -42.05 -38.65
C LYS A 30 -11.19 -40.63 -39.21
N ASP A 31 -11.87 -39.66 -38.61
CA ASP A 31 -11.81 -38.24 -39.00
C ASP A 31 -10.58 -37.53 -38.39
N PHE A 32 -10.08 -38.03 -37.24
CA PHE A 32 -8.82 -37.60 -36.61
C PHE A 32 -7.58 -38.17 -37.33
N LEU A 33 -7.51 -39.47 -37.60
CA LEU A 33 -6.39 -40.04 -38.38
C LEU A 33 -6.33 -39.53 -39.83
N SER A 34 -7.41 -38.94 -40.35
CA SER A 34 -7.45 -38.27 -41.66
C SER A 34 -7.23 -36.76 -41.62
N SER A 35 -7.16 -36.15 -40.42
CA SER A 35 -6.72 -34.77 -40.19
C SER A 35 -5.21 -34.67 -39.93
N LEU A 36 -4.52 -35.81 -39.82
CA LEU A 36 -3.08 -36.02 -39.64
C LEU A 36 -2.40 -36.42 -40.97
N SER A 37 -1.34 -35.72 -41.38
CA SER A 37 -0.65 -36.00 -42.64
C SER A 37 0.30 -37.21 -42.58
N HIS A 38 0.98 -37.48 -41.46
CA HIS A 38 1.79 -38.68 -41.21
C HIS A 38 1.68 -39.11 -39.75
N TYR A 39 1.58 -40.42 -39.51
CA TYR A 39 1.54 -40.99 -38.16
C TYR A 39 2.14 -42.40 -38.13
N GLU A 40 2.67 -42.79 -36.99
CA GLU A 40 3.14 -44.15 -36.71
C GLU A 40 2.31 -44.77 -35.60
N ILE A 41 2.15 -46.09 -35.62
CA ILE A 41 1.50 -46.83 -34.54
C ILE A 41 2.59 -47.41 -33.65
N ALA A 42 2.62 -46.99 -32.39
CA ALA A 42 3.53 -47.51 -31.39
C ALA A 42 2.78 -48.36 -30.36
N PHE A 43 3.48 -49.34 -29.79
CA PHE A 43 3.00 -50.18 -28.69
C PHE A 43 3.90 -49.93 -27.47
N PRO A 44 3.53 -48.99 -26.59
CA PRO A 44 4.32 -48.67 -25.41
C PRO A 44 4.43 -49.88 -24.47
N ALA A 45 5.60 -50.04 -23.85
CA ALA A 45 5.82 -51.02 -22.78
C ALA A 45 6.57 -50.37 -21.62
N GLN A 46 6.21 -50.73 -20.38
CA GLN A 46 6.98 -50.33 -19.22
C GLN A 46 8.26 -51.18 -19.13
N VAL A 47 9.37 -50.52 -18.82
CA VAL A 47 10.70 -51.13 -18.72
C VAL A 47 11.39 -50.75 -17.41
N ASP A 48 12.46 -51.45 -17.04
CA ASP A 48 13.36 -51.02 -15.95
C ASP A 48 14.33 -49.93 -16.41
N GLN A 49 15.14 -49.41 -15.48
CA GLN A 49 16.17 -48.40 -15.76
C GLN A 49 17.26 -48.85 -16.75
N ASN A 50 17.31 -50.11 -17.17
CA ASN A 50 18.27 -50.60 -18.17
C ASN A 50 17.58 -50.90 -19.51
N GLY A 51 16.28 -50.62 -19.62
CA GLY A 51 15.47 -50.90 -20.80
C GLY A 51 14.95 -52.34 -20.91
N ASN A 52 15.05 -53.16 -19.85
CA ASN A 52 14.48 -54.51 -19.84
C ASN A 52 12.97 -54.46 -19.64
N PHE A 53 12.23 -55.29 -20.39
CA PHE A 53 10.76 -55.34 -20.35
C PHE A 53 10.22 -55.76 -18.97
N LEU A 54 9.20 -55.04 -18.49
CA LEU A 54 8.47 -55.36 -17.26
C LEU A 54 7.03 -55.81 -17.54
N THR A 55 6.23 -54.94 -18.16
CA THR A 55 4.81 -55.18 -18.45
C THR A 55 4.30 -54.28 -19.58
N TYR A 56 3.24 -54.70 -20.26
CA TYR A 56 2.48 -53.86 -21.19
C TYR A 56 1.30 -53.13 -20.51
N ASP A 57 1.03 -53.41 -19.23
CA ASP A 57 0.08 -52.64 -18.44
C ASP A 57 0.72 -51.29 -18.07
N LEU A 58 0.38 -50.26 -18.84
CA LEU A 58 0.94 -48.91 -18.69
C LEU A 58 0.57 -48.23 -17.37
N ARG A 59 -0.29 -48.85 -16.53
CA ARG A 59 -0.71 -48.34 -15.22
C ARG A 59 -0.09 -49.06 -14.02
N GLN A 60 0.60 -50.20 -14.18
CA GLN A 60 1.14 -50.96 -13.03
C GLN A 60 2.47 -50.40 -12.48
N ALA A 61 2.59 -50.27 -11.16
CA ALA A 61 3.87 -50.11 -10.48
C ALA A 61 4.55 -51.49 -10.32
N PRO A 62 5.90 -51.59 -10.37
CA PRO A 62 6.60 -52.88 -10.48
C PRO A 62 6.30 -53.82 -9.30
N PRO A 63 6.13 -55.14 -9.54
CA PRO A 63 5.85 -56.10 -8.47
C PRO A 63 7.08 -56.28 -7.58
N SER A 64 6.94 -55.98 -6.28
CA SER A 64 8.01 -56.23 -5.31
C SER A 64 8.29 -57.73 -5.16
N PHE A 65 9.54 -58.12 -5.41
CA PHE A 65 10.06 -59.38 -4.86
C PHE A 65 9.98 -59.31 -3.33
N ARG A 66 9.31 -60.29 -2.75
CA ARG A 66 9.06 -60.46 -1.32
C ARG A 66 10.33 -60.24 -0.45
N ARG A 67 10.38 -59.15 0.32
CA ARG A 67 10.63 -59.03 1.79
C ARG A 67 11.24 -57.67 2.15
N PRO A 68 10.70 -56.93 3.15
CA PRO A 68 11.24 -55.64 3.55
C PRO A 68 12.45 -55.81 4.47
N ARG A 69 13.60 -55.25 4.08
CA ARG A 69 14.69 -54.95 5.00
C ARG A 69 15.01 -53.46 4.91
N ARG A 70 14.84 -52.79 6.05
CA ARG A 70 14.86 -51.33 6.22
C ARG A 70 16.15 -50.67 5.72
N SER A 71 15.96 -49.44 5.20
CA SER A 71 16.88 -48.33 4.93
C SER A 71 17.45 -48.20 3.49
N LEU A 72 17.19 -47.01 2.90
CA LEU A 72 17.68 -46.41 1.63
C LEU A 72 16.88 -46.58 0.31
N SER A 73 15.53 -46.67 0.30
CA SER A 73 14.80 -46.84 -0.99
C SER A 73 13.49 -46.06 -1.20
N GLU A 74 13.31 -44.86 -0.66
CA GLU A 74 12.14 -44.01 -0.98
C GLU A 74 12.25 -43.29 -2.36
N GLU A 75 13.47 -43.04 -2.88
CA GLU A 75 13.65 -42.37 -4.18
C GLU A 75 13.25 -43.25 -5.39
N THR A 76 13.28 -44.57 -5.25
CA THR A 76 12.97 -45.53 -6.32
C THR A 76 11.47 -45.67 -6.65
N GLU A 77 10.56 -45.12 -5.85
CA GLU A 77 9.10 -45.29 -6.05
C GLU A 77 8.46 -44.28 -7.01
N ARG A 78 9.16 -43.20 -7.43
CA ARG A 78 8.57 -42.07 -8.20
C ARG A 78 9.03 -41.95 -9.68
N GLN A 79 9.93 -42.81 -10.13
CA GLN A 79 10.44 -42.82 -11.51
C GLN A 79 9.83 -43.97 -12.32
N LEU A 80 9.42 -43.67 -13.55
CA LEU A 80 8.89 -44.64 -14.51
C LEU A 80 9.70 -44.61 -15.80
N PHE A 81 9.91 -45.79 -16.38
CA PHE A 81 10.57 -45.91 -17.67
C PHE A 81 9.62 -46.57 -18.68
N TYR A 82 9.47 -45.95 -19.85
CA TYR A 82 8.67 -46.50 -20.96
C TYR A 82 9.51 -46.64 -22.22
N ARG A 83 9.39 -47.78 -22.89
CA ARG A 83 9.93 -47.97 -24.22
C ARG A 83 8.80 -47.86 -25.24
N LEU A 84 8.95 -46.93 -26.18
CA LEU A 84 8.05 -46.71 -27.31
C LEU A 84 8.73 -47.23 -28.56
N GLN A 85 8.22 -48.33 -29.10
CA GLN A 85 8.75 -48.91 -30.32
C GLN A 85 7.77 -48.63 -31.46
N ALA A 86 8.17 -47.75 -32.37
CA ALA A 86 7.46 -47.43 -33.61
C ALA A 86 8.24 -48.02 -34.81
N GLN A 87 7.71 -47.91 -36.03
CA GLN A 87 8.31 -48.58 -37.20
C GLN A 87 9.64 -47.95 -37.64
N SER A 88 9.83 -46.64 -37.41
CA SER A 88 11.05 -45.92 -37.80
C SER A 88 11.90 -45.38 -36.64
N SER A 89 11.36 -45.38 -35.41
CA SER A 89 12.01 -44.80 -34.23
C SER A 89 11.69 -45.58 -32.95
N THR A 90 12.66 -45.66 -32.03
CA THR A 90 12.49 -46.26 -30.70
C THR A 90 12.86 -45.22 -29.64
N PHE A 91 11.96 -44.96 -28.69
CA PHE A 91 12.21 -44.03 -27.58
C PHE A 91 12.26 -44.79 -26.26
N LEU A 92 13.25 -44.47 -25.42
CA LEU A 92 13.33 -44.95 -24.05
C LEU A 92 13.12 -43.74 -23.12
N LEU A 93 11.90 -43.59 -22.64
CA LEU A 93 11.46 -42.48 -21.82
C LEU A 93 11.80 -42.74 -20.35
N ASN A 94 12.43 -41.77 -19.70
CA ASN A 94 12.65 -41.69 -18.26
C ASN A 94 11.77 -40.56 -17.70
N LEU A 95 10.74 -40.93 -16.95
CA LEU A 95 9.64 -40.08 -16.54
C LEU A 95 9.56 -39.94 -15.02
N THR A 96 9.26 -38.74 -14.55
CA THR A 96 9.03 -38.41 -13.14
C THR A 96 7.66 -37.75 -13.02
N LEU A 97 6.95 -38.06 -11.94
CA LEU A 97 5.59 -37.55 -11.72
C LEU A 97 5.56 -36.01 -11.56
N GLN A 98 4.62 -35.32 -12.22
CA GLN A 98 4.36 -33.88 -12.12
C GLN A 98 3.28 -33.59 -11.06
N THR A 99 3.70 -33.17 -9.87
CA THR A 99 2.80 -33.03 -8.71
C THR A 99 2.15 -31.64 -8.57
N GLU A 100 2.61 -30.61 -9.31
CA GLU A 100 2.23 -29.20 -9.06
C GLU A 100 1.29 -28.57 -10.11
N LEU A 101 0.94 -29.29 -11.19
CA LEU A 101 0.01 -28.76 -12.21
C LEU A 101 -1.41 -28.58 -11.65
N LEU A 102 -1.78 -29.50 -10.75
CA LEU A 102 -3.08 -29.57 -10.14
C LEU A 102 -2.94 -29.10 -8.69
N GLY A 103 -3.84 -28.23 -8.25
CA GLY A 103 -3.90 -27.87 -6.84
C GLY A 103 -4.13 -29.12 -5.97
N GLN A 104 -3.71 -29.07 -4.69
CA GLN A 104 -3.80 -30.16 -3.71
C GLN A 104 -5.18 -30.85 -3.63
N HIS A 105 -6.19 -30.13 -4.09
CA HIS A 105 -7.57 -30.56 -4.06
C HIS A 105 -8.29 -30.31 -5.39
N PHE A 106 -7.59 -30.50 -6.51
CA PHE A 106 -8.14 -30.30 -7.84
C PHE A 106 -9.46 -31.06 -8.05
N THR A 107 -10.45 -30.37 -8.63
CA THR A 107 -11.75 -30.97 -8.94
C THR A 107 -12.13 -30.79 -10.41
N VAL A 108 -12.66 -31.86 -10.99
CA VAL A 108 -13.32 -31.82 -12.30
C VAL A 108 -14.83 -31.90 -12.10
N GLU A 109 -15.55 -30.99 -12.73
CA GLU A 109 -17.00 -30.87 -12.58
C GLU A 109 -17.70 -30.81 -13.94
N TYR A 110 -18.69 -31.68 -14.13
CA TYR A 110 -19.57 -31.70 -15.29
C TYR A 110 -20.89 -31.03 -14.93
N TRP A 111 -21.23 -29.98 -15.68
CA TRP A 111 -22.41 -29.16 -15.41
C TRP A 111 -23.47 -29.36 -16.49
N LYS A 112 -24.72 -29.50 -16.05
CA LYS A 112 -25.93 -29.42 -16.88
C LYS A 112 -26.67 -28.12 -16.58
N SER A 113 -27.80 -27.86 -17.24
CA SER A 113 -28.62 -26.66 -17.02
C SER A 113 -29.07 -26.46 -15.55
N GLY A 114 -29.17 -27.54 -14.77
CA GLY A 114 -29.51 -27.52 -13.34
C GLY A 114 -28.35 -27.34 -12.35
N GLY A 115 -27.11 -27.23 -12.81
CA GLY A 115 -25.90 -27.17 -11.97
C GLY A 115 -24.98 -28.38 -12.14
N VAL A 116 -24.18 -28.69 -11.11
CA VAL A 116 -23.26 -29.84 -11.12
C VAL A 116 -24.07 -31.13 -11.26
N ASP A 117 -23.86 -31.84 -12.37
CA ASP A 117 -24.45 -33.15 -12.63
C ASP A 117 -23.55 -34.25 -12.05
N TRP A 118 -22.24 -34.09 -12.22
CA TRP A 118 -21.25 -35.05 -11.77
C TRP A 118 -19.93 -34.34 -11.43
N LYS A 119 -19.22 -34.81 -10.41
CA LYS A 119 -17.88 -34.33 -10.05
C LYS A 119 -17.00 -35.49 -9.59
N HIS A 120 -15.68 -35.35 -9.75
CA HIS A 120 -14.71 -36.23 -9.13
C HIS A 120 -13.47 -35.45 -8.67
N GLU A 121 -12.91 -35.94 -7.57
CA GLU A 121 -11.73 -35.39 -6.88
C GLU A 121 -10.57 -36.41 -6.90
N LEU A 122 -10.88 -37.67 -7.22
CA LEU A 122 -9.88 -38.70 -7.48
C LEU A 122 -9.33 -38.45 -8.87
N TYR A 123 -8.11 -37.94 -8.87
CA TYR A 123 -7.27 -37.88 -10.04
C TYR A 123 -6.07 -38.77 -9.77
N GLU A 124 -5.84 -39.75 -10.62
CA GLU A 124 -4.62 -40.54 -10.51
C GLU A 124 -3.45 -39.60 -10.82
N ASP A 125 -2.37 -39.74 -10.06
CA ASP A 125 -1.11 -39.08 -10.36
C ASP A 125 -0.51 -39.74 -11.61
N CYS A 126 -0.98 -39.25 -12.75
CA CYS A 126 -0.73 -39.87 -14.05
C CYS A 126 -0.10 -38.90 -15.07
N HIS A 127 0.25 -37.68 -14.67
CA HIS A 127 0.94 -36.70 -15.50
C HIS A 127 2.41 -36.72 -15.16
N TYR A 128 3.22 -37.13 -16.11
CA TYR A 128 4.65 -37.26 -15.93
C TYR A 128 5.38 -36.27 -16.81
N VAL A 129 6.46 -35.73 -16.27
CA VAL A 129 7.45 -34.97 -17.02
C VAL A 129 8.78 -35.70 -16.96
N GLY A 130 9.55 -35.67 -18.03
CA GLY A 130 10.76 -36.48 -18.12
C GLY A 130 11.59 -36.17 -19.34
N HIS A 131 12.39 -37.15 -19.74
CA HIS A 131 13.32 -37.05 -20.85
C HIS A 131 13.47 -38.43 -21.49
N ILE A 132 14.18 -38.52 -22.60
CA ILE A 132 14.68 -39.77 -23.16
C ILE A 132 16.01 -40.08 -22.47
N GLN A 133 16.21 -41.33 -22.09
CA GLN A 133 17.23 -41.76 -21.14
C GLN A 133 18.67 -41.35 -21.50
N ASP A 134 19.02 -41.33 -22.79
CA ASP A 134 20.35 -40.90 -23.28
C ASP A 134 20.40 -39.44 -23.77
N GLN A 135 19.33 -38.66 -23.53
CA GLN A 135 19.13 -37.30 -24.04
C GLN A 135 18.58 -36.35 -22.96
N GLN A 136 19.07 -36.50 -21.72
CA GLN A 136 18.52 -35.81 -20.54
C GLN A 136 18.48 -34.27 -20.65
N LEU A 137 19.38 -33.67 -21.43
CA LEU A 137 19.47 -32.21 -21.64
C LEU A 137 18.72 -31.71 -22.89
N SER A 138 18.40 -32.61 -23.82
CA SER A 138 17.88 -32.31 -25.16
C SER A 138 16.54 -32.98 -25.44
N SER A 139 15.88 -33.53 -24.44
CA SER A 139 14.57 -34.14 -24.61
C SER A 139 13.69 -33.80 -23.43
N ARG A 140 12.43 -33.46 -23.70
CA ARG A 140 11.42 -33.17 -22.69
C ARG A 140 10.19 -33.97 -23.00
N VAL A 141 9.78 -34.80 -22.08
CA VAL A 141 8.58 -35.61 -22.22
C VAL A 141 7.57 -35.05 -21.24
N ALA A 142 6.35 -34.78 -21.69
CA ALA A 142 5.22 -34.42 -20.86
C ALA A 142 4.07 -35.34 -21.28
N ILE A 143 3.94 -36.47 -20.60
CA ILE A 143 2.98 -37.52 -20.95
C ILE A 143 2.07 -37.76 -19.77
N SER A 144 0.77 -37.72 -20.04
CA SER A 144 -0.27 -38.32 -19.22
C SER A 144 -0.33 -39.82 -19.54
N ASN A 145 -0.21 -40.72 -18.57
CA ASN A 145 -0.47 -42.16 -18.75
C ASN A 145 -1.89 -42.56 -18.28
N CYS A 146 -2.74 -41.58 -17.92
CA CYS A 146 -4.04 -41.81 -17.31
C CYS A 146 -4.92 -42.73 -18.14
N ASN A 147 -5.00 -42.51 -19.46
CA ASN A 147 -5.83 -43.30 -20.38
C ASN A 147 -5.02 -43.81 -21.56
N GLY A 148 -3.84 -44.38 -21.26
CA GLY A 148 -2.78 -44.57 -22.24
C GLY A 148 -1.88 -43.34 -22.28
N LEU A 149 -0.75 -43.44 -22.99
CA LEU A 149 0.19 -42.35 -23.12
C LEU A 149 -0.40 -41.26 -24.03
N LEU A 150 -0.73 -40.13 -23.43
CA LEU A 150 -1.26 -38.94 -24.07
C LEU A 150 -0.37 -37.76 -23.71
N GLY A 151 0.26 -37.14 -24.69
CA GLY A 151 1.08 -35.98 -24.43
C GLY A 151 2.17 -35.83 -25.46
N VAL A 152 3.24 -35.17 -25.08
CA VAL A 152 4.31 -34.75 -25.98
C VAL A 152 5.62 -35.38 -25.54
N ILE A 153 6.30 -36.03 -26.47
CA ILE A 153 7.70 -36.46 -26.36
C ILE A 153 8.48 -35.51 -27.24
N VAL A 154 9.18 -34.59 -26.62
CA VAL A 154 10.13 -33.70 -27.27
C VAL A 154 11.48 -34.42 -27.24
N SER A 155 12.01 -34.82 -28.39
CA SER A 155 13.36 -35.37 -28.53
C SER A 155 14.12 -34.47 -29.49
N GLY A 156 15.06 -33.69 -28.97
CA GLY A 156 15.58 -32.56 -29.70
C GLY A 156 14.45 -31.55 -29.85
N ASP A 157 14.08 -31.24 -31.08
CA ASP A 157 12.99 -30.34 -31.35
C ASP A 157 11.78 -31.09 -31.92
N ASP A 158 11.90 -32.37 -32.24
CA ASP A 158 10.74 -33.15 -32.68
C ASP A 158 9.75 -33.35 -31.52
N GLU A 159 8.57 -32.71 -31.61
CA GLU A 159 7.45 -32.94 -30.70
C GLU A 159 6.55 -34.05 -31.26
N TYR A 160 6.82 -35.27 -30.79
CA TYR A 160 5.96 -36.41 -31.03
C TYR A 160 4.77 -36.32 -30.08
N LEU A 161 3.57 -36.06 -30.61
CA LEU A 161 2.34 -36.29 -29.88
C LEU A 161 2.11 -37.79 -29.87
N ILE A 162 1.98 -38.33 -28.68
CA ILE A 162 1.46 -39.67 -28.48
C ILE A 162 0.02 -39.52 -28.02
N GLU A 163 -0.90 -40.20 -28.70
CA GLU A 163 -2.30 -40.26 -28.29
C GLU A 163 -2.81 -41.70 -28.33
N PRO A 164 -3.63 -42.11 -27.35
CA PRO A 164 -4.21 -43.45 -27.33
C PRO A 164 -5.23 -43.64 -28.46
N LEU A 165 -5.18 -44.77 -29.16
CA LEU A 165 -6.22 -45.14 -30.12
C LEU A 165 -7.31 -45.99 -29.44
N PRO A 166 -8.60 -45.79 -29.75
CA PRO A 166 -9.70 -46.49 -29.08
C PRO A 166 -9.71 -48.01 -29.33
N VAL A 167 -10.00 -48.77 -28.27
CA VAL A 167 -10.12 -50.24 -28.28
C VAL A 167 -11.20 -50.68 -29.28
N GLY A 168 -10.77 -51.33 -30.37
CA GLY A 168 -11.64 -51.74 -31.50
C GLY A 168 -11.12 -51.33 -32.89
N SER A 169 -9.99 -50.64 -33.00
CA SER A 169 -9.28 -50.42 -34.27
C SER A 169 -8.58 -51.69 -34.76
N ASN A 170 -8.61 -51.99 -36.08
CA ASN A 170 -8.04 -53.18 -36.74
C ASN A 170 -6.49 -53.24 -36.72
N PHE A 171 -5.84 -52.96 -35.59
CA PHE A 171 -4.40 -53.07 -35.42
C PHE A 171 -4.12 -54.16 -34.38
N THR A 172 -3.80 -55.36 -34.84
CA THR A 172 -3.45 -56.51 -33.98
C THR A 172 -1.93 -56.62 -33.86
N HIS A 173 -1.40 -56.43 -32.66
CA HIS A 173 -0.09 -56.97 -32.26
C HIS A 173 -0.33 -58.27 -31.49
N ASN A 174 0.57 -59.25 -31.59
CA ASN A 174 0.47 -60.58 -30.99
C ASN A 174 0.38 -60.53 -29.44
N GLY A 175 -0.76 -60.14 -28.88
CA GLY A 175 -1.22 -60.59 -27.58
C GLY A 175 -1.42 -59.55 -26.47
N GLU A 176 -0.62 -58.48 -26.30
CA GLU A 176 -0.54 -57.91 -24.93
C GLU A 176 -0.43 -56.37 -24.74
N GLY A 177 -0.60 -55.46 -25.73
CA GLY A 177 -0.48 -53.99 -25.48
C GLY A 177 -1.47 -53.07 -26.24
N THR A 178 -1.79 -51.89 -25.69
CA THR A 178 -2.70 -50.88 -26.28
C THR A 178 -2.02 -50.02 -27.37
N PRO A 179 -2.62 -49.86 -28.57
CA PRO A 179 -2.00 -49.09 -29.66
C PRO A 179 -2.10 -47.58 -29.42
N HIS A 180 -1.01 -46.89 -29.67
CA HIS A 180 -0.95 -45.43 -29.60
C HIS A 180 -0.55 -44.88 -30.97
N VAL A 181 -1.17 -43.78 -31.37
CA VAL A 181 -0.73 -43.03 -32.53
C VAL A 181 0.36 -42.07 -32.07
N VAL A 182 1.55 -42.24 -32.61
CA VAL A 182 2.69 -41.36 -32.40
C VAL A 182 2.86 -40.57 -33.68
N TYR A 183 2.63 -39.28 -33.60
CA TYR A 183 2.60 -38.43 -34.77
C TYR A 183 3.12 -37.06 -34.39
N LYS A 184 3.85 -36.42 -35.30
CA LYS A 184 4.38 -35.10 -35.00
C LYS A 184 3.24 -34.09 -35.05
N ARG A 185 3.23 -33.13 -34.11
CA ARG A 185 2.24 -32.04 -34.06
C ARG A 185 2.06 -31.34 -35.40
N SER A 186 3.10 -31.32 -36.25
CA SER A 186 3.13 -30.89 -37.68
C SER A 186 2.05 -31.49 -38.59
N SER A 187 1.29 -32.47 -38.10
CA SER A 187 0.33 -33.22 -38.91
C SER A 187 -1.11 -32.64 -38.90
N LEU A 188 -1.51 -31.73 -37.99
CA LEU A 188 -2.91 -31.22 -37.78
C LEU A 188 -3.34 -30.05 -38.75
N GLN A 189 -4.64 -29.88 -39.08
CA GLN A 189 -5.18 -29.16 -40.28
C GLN A 189 -6.28 -28.06 -40.00
N ARG A 190 -6.39 -27.00 -40.86
CA ARG A 190 -6.72 -25.54 -40.58
C ARG A 190 -8.14 -24.94 -40.84
N GLN A 191 -8.56 -23.89 -40.08
CA GLN A 191 -9.66 -22.95 -40.49
C GLN A 191 -9.61 -21.40 -40.14
N HIS A 192 -8.67 -20.81 -39.38
CA HIS A 192 -8.72 -19.35 -38.99
C HIS A 192 -7.49 -18.52 -39.48
N LEU A 193 -7.66 -17.27 -39.97
CA LEU A 193 -6.61 -16.42 -40.57
C LEU A 193 -6.96 -14.90 -40.47
N GLU A 194 -5.99 -14.07 -40.07
CA GLU A 194 -6.07 -12.64 -39.62
C GLU A 194 -6.78 -12.44 -38.28
N ALA A 195 -6.13 -12.89 -37.21
CA ALA A 195 -6.71 -12.89 -35.90
C ALA A 195 -5.92 -11.96 -34.93
N ALA A 196 -6.56 -10.87 -34.54
CA ALA A 196 -6.20 -9.95 -33.48
C ALA A 196 -6.56 -10.51 -32.10
N CYS A 197 -5.90 -10.02 -31.07
CA CYS A 197 -6.33 -10.18 -29.68
C CYS A 197 -6.86 -8.82 -29.21
N GLY A 198 -8.02 -8.81 -28.56
CA GLY A 198 -8.58 -7.57 -28.02
C GLY A 198 -8.99 -6.48 -29.04
N VAL A 199 -9.42 -5.32 -28.51
CA VAL A 199 -9.84 -4.13 -29.28
C VAL A 199 -8.61 -3.25 -29.56
N ILE A 200 -8.52 -2.63 -30.75
CA ILE A 200 -7.47 -1.65 -31.06
C ILE A 200 -7.59 -0.49 -30.08
N ASP A 201 -6.52 -0.22 -29.31
CA ASP A 201 -6.46 0.89 -28.37
C ASP A 201 -6.72 2.22 -29.11
N ASP A 202 -7.83 2.89 -28.77
CA ASP A 202 -8.11 4.24 -29.25
C ASP A 202 -7.01 5.20 -28.79
N LYS A 203 -6.59 6.08 -29.71
CA LYS A 203 -5.43 6.97 -29.64
C LYS A 203 -5.13 7.50 -28.21
N PRO A 204 -3.90 7.33 -27.68
CA PRO A 204 -3.49 8.07 -26.51
C PRO A 204 -3.18 9.52 -26.89
N TRP A 205 -3.81 10.45 -26.19
CA TRP A 205 -3.41 11.86 -26.11
C TRP A 205 -1.89 11.94 -25.89
N LYS A 206 -1.18 12.60 -26.82
CA LYS A 206 0.24 12.94 -26.65
C LYS A 206 0.37 13.88 -25.43
N ASP A 207 1.45 13.68 -24.67
CA ASP A 207 1.95 14.56 -23.59
C ASP A 207 1.65 14.21 -22.11
N ARG A 208 1.61 12.92 -21.72
CA ARG A 208 1.70 12.56 -20.29
C ARG A 208 2.71 11.46 -19.96
N HIS A 209 3.41 11.67 -18.84
CA HIS A 209 4.44 10.80 -18.28
C HIS A 209 3.91 9.41 -17.84
N TRP A 210 4.79 8.40 -17.87
CA TRP A 210 4.47 6.98 -17.74
C TRP A 210 3.79 6.55 -16.42
N TRP A 211 3.91 7.33 -15.35
CA TRP A 211 3.28 7.06 -14.04
C TRP A 211 1.77 7.37 -13.98
N MET A 212 1.19 8.02 -15.00
CA MET A 212 -0.23 8.35 -15.06
C MET A 212 -1.12 7.27 -15.72
N ARG A 213 -0.56 6.11 -16.09
CA ARG A 213 -1.26 5.03 -16.82
C ARG A 213 -1.65 3.81 -15.96
N ASN A 214 -2.04 4.02 -14.71
CA ASN A 214 -2.51 2.91 -13.87
C ASN A 214 -4.03 2.70 -14.03
N PRO A 215 -4.50 1.44 -14.17
CA PRO A 215 -5.93 1.13 -14.23
C PRO A 215 -6.64 1.49 -12.91
N ARG A 216 -7.93 1.83 -13.03
CA ARG A 216 -8.80 2.25 -11.91
C ARG A 216 -8.96 1.12 -10.88
N PRO A 217 -8.95 1.42 -9.56
CA PRO A 217 -9.24 0.45 -8.52
C PRO A 217 -10.75 0.14 -8.40
N PRO A 218 -11.12 -1.01 -7.78
CA PRO A 218 -12.50 -1.41 -7.53
C PRO A 218 -13.18 -0.56 -6.43
N PRO A 219 -14.53 -0.49 -6.40
CA PRO A 219 -15.27 0.26 -5.39
C PRO A 219 -15.21 -0.38 -3.99
N LEU A 220 -15.25 0.48 -2.97
CA LEU A 220 -15.25 0.18 -1.53
C LEU A 220 -16.36 -0.82 -1.14
N ARG A 221 -16.02 -1.86 -0.36
CA ARG A 221 -16.99 -2.63 0.45
C ARG A 221 -17.07 -2.05 1.87
N PRO A 222 -18.27 -1.98 2.49
CA PRO A 222 -18.44 -1.47 3.86
C PRO A 222 -17.92 -2.49 4.88
N GLY A 223 -17.40 -1.96 5.99
CA GLY A 223 -16.62 -2.70 6.98
C GLY A 223 -17.38 -3.79 7.74
N SER A 224 -16.68 -4.89 8.00
CA SER A 224 -16.98 -5.82 9.08
C SER A 224 -15.79 -5.88 10.05
N ASN A 225 -16.07 -5.66 11.33
CA ASN A 225 -15.14 -5.83 12.43
C ASN A 225 -14.77 -7.31 12.57
N GLN A 226 -13.56 -7.72 12.17
CA GLN A 226 -12.95 -8.95 12.67
C GLN A 226 -11.46 -8.75 12.90
N THR A 227 -11.09 -8.86 14.17
CA THR A 227 -9.72 -9.06 14.66
C THR A 227 -9.21 -10.42 14.20
N GLN A 228 -8.45 -10.46 13.11
CA GLN A 228 -7.54 -11.55 12.78
C GLN A 228 -6.20 -10.94 12.36
N GLN A 229 -5.11 -11.55 12.82
CA GLN A 229 -3.73 -11.11 12.61
C GLN A 229 -3.49 -10.76 11.14
N GLY A 230 -3.07 -9.51 10.88
CA GLY A 230 -2.90 -9.00 9.53
C GLY A 230 -1.82 -9.75 8.75
N PRO A 231 -1.96 -9.86 7.42
CA PRO A 231 -0.92 -10.44 6.57
C PRO A 231 0.37 -9.62 6.68
N PHE A 232 1.51 -10.32 6.70
CA PHE A 232 2.84 -9.71 6.74
C PHE A 232 3.00 -8.60 5.69
N PRO A 233 3.75 -7.50 5.98
CA PRO A 233 3.90 -6.40 5.04
C PRO A 233 4.50 -6.88 3.72
N LEU A 234 3.82 -6.58 2.60
CA LEU A 234 4.35 -6.84 1.25
C LEU A 234 5.70 -6.14 1.09
N LYS A 235 6.75 -6.90 0.77
CA LYS A 235 8.02 -6.31 0.33
C LYS A 235 7.88 -5.97 -1.16
N ARG A 236 7.38 -4.76 -1.45
CA ARG A 236 7.43 -4.16 -2.81
C ARG A 236 8.87 -4.04 -3.28
N SER A 237 9.12 -4.13 -4.59
CA SER A 237 10.48 -4.05 -5.17
C SER A 237 11.40 -5.23 -4.87
N VAL A 238 10.80 -6.34 -4.41
CA VAL A 238 11.47 -7.63 -4.25
C VAL A 238 10.90 -8.58 -5.29
N SER A 239 11.80 -9.20 -6.05
CA SER A 239 11.47 -10.35 -6.89
C SER A 239 11.19 -11.56 -6.01
N ALA A 240 9.96 -12.06 -6.10
CA ALA A 240 9.45 -13.19 -5.36
C ALA A 240 8.50 -14.00 -6.25
N GLU A 241 8.35 -15.27 -5.93
CA GLU A 241 7.47 -16.19 -6.67
C GLU A 241 6.00 -15.78 -6.49
N ARG A 242 5.22 -15.98 -7.55
CA ARG A 242 3.78 -15.69 -7.60
C ARG A 242 3.07 -16.93 -8.12
N TYR A 243 1.92 -17.24 -7.54
CA TYR A 243 1.10 -18.38 -7.92
C TYR A 243 -0.24 -17.87 -8.43
N VAL A 244 -0.71 -18.40 -9.55
CA VAL A 244 -1.97 -18.00 -10.18
C VAL A 244 -2.89 -19.20 -10.19
N GLU A 245 -3.80 -19.24 -9.22
CA GLU A 245 -4.83 -20.26 -9.12
C GLU A 245 -5.85 -20.06 -10.24
N THR A 246 -5.94 -21.01 -11.15
CA THR A 246 -6.68 -20.86 -12.42
C THR A 246 -7.85 -21.83 -12.46
N LEU A 247 -9.05 -21.27 -12.62
CA LEU A 247 -10.25 -22.00 -13.03
C LEU A 247 -10.28 -22.09 -14.55
N VAL A 248 -10.44 -23.30 -15.09
CA VAL A 248 -10.60 -23.50 -16.54
C VAL A 248 -12.00 -23.99 -16.84
N VAL A 249 -12.64 -23.39 -17.83
CA VAL A 249 -14.01 -23.68 -18.25
C VAL A 249 -14.03 -23.99 -19.74
N ALA A 250 -14.63 -25.11 -20.11
CA ALA A 250 -14.88 -25.46 -21.52
C ALA A 250 -16.38 -25.61 -21.77
N ASP A 251 -16.84 -25.01 -22.87
CA ASP A 251 -18.25 -25.00 -23.23
C ASP A 251 -18.71 -26.31 -23.90
N LYS A 252 -20.01 -26.41 -24.16
CA LYS A 252 -20.60 -27.60 -24.82
C LYS A 252 -20.04 -27.83 -26.22
N MET A 253 -19.55 -26.80 -26.91
CA MET A 253 -18.99 -26.90 -28.25
C MET A 253 -17.61 -27.57 -28.19
N MET A 254 -16.81 -27.25 -27.18
CA MET A 254 -15.55 -27.96 -26.89
C MET A 254 -15.80 -29.45 -26.64
N ILE A 255 -16.76 -29.79 -25.77
CA ILE A 255 -17.10 -31.19 -25.46
C ILE A 255 -17.65 -31.91 -26.70
N GLY A 256 -18.44 -31.22 -27.52
CA GLY A 256 -18.98 -31.77 -28.76
C GLY A 256 -17.91 -32.06 -29.83
N TYR A 257 -16.83 -31.28 -29.86
CA TYR A 257 -15.74 -31.43 -30.83
C TYR A 257 -14.70 -32.46 -30.39
N HIS A 258 -14.20 -32.37 -29.15
CA HIS A 258 -13.13 -33.24 -28.62
C HIS A 258 -13.67 -34.53 -27.96
N GLY A 259 -14.94 -34.57 -27.55
CA GLY A 259 -15.56 -35.71 -26.89
C GLY A 259 -15.31 -35.78 -25.38
N ARG A 260 -16.26 -36.38 -24.63
CA ARG A 260 -16.24 -36.45 -23.15
C ARG A 260 -15.08 -37.24 -22.54
N ARG A 261 -14.40 -38.10 -23.32
CA ARG A 261 -13.30 -38.94 -22.80
C ARG A 261 -11.95 -38.24 -22.83
N ASP A 262 -11.76 -37.33 -23.78
CA ASP A 262 -10.44 -36.79 -24.13
C ASP A 262 -10.32 -35.28 -23.82
N ILE A 263 -11.45 -34.58 -23.67
CA ILE A 263 -11.51 -33.12 -23.44
C ILE A 263 -10.74 -32.66 -22.19
N GLU A 264 -10.81 -33.40 -21.08
CA GLU A 264 -10.12 -33.04 -19.84
C GLU A 264 -8.61 -32.98 -20.05
N GLN A 265 -8.06 -33.99 -20.72
CA GLN A 265 -6.63 -34.13 -20.96
C GLN A 265 -6.13 -33.12 -22.00
N TYR A 266 -6.91 -32.85 -23.05
CA TYR A 266 -6.60 -31.81 -24.04
C TYR A 266 -6.42 -30.43 -23.38
N ILE A 267 -7.35 -30.06 -22.49
CA ILE A 267 -7.32 -28.78 -21.78
C ILE A 267 -6.11 -28.69 -20.85
N LEU A 268 -5.84 -29.75 -20.07
CA LEU A 268 -4.69 -29.77 -19.17
C LEU A 268 -3.36 -29.69 -19.93
N ALA A 269 -3.26 -30.27 -21.13
CA ALA A 269 -2.09 -30.13 -21.99
C ALA A 269 -1.87 -28.69 -22.48
N ILE A 270 -2.94 -27.97 -22.87
CA ILE A 270 -2.86 -26.55 -23.21
C ILE A 270 -2.38 -25.73 -22.00
N MET A 271 -2.94 -25.98 -20.83
CA MET A 271 -2.58 -25.25 -19.62
C MET A 271 -1.14 -25.51 -19.17
N ASN A 272 -0.61 -26.70 -19.42
CA ASN A 272 0.81 -26.99 -19.20
C ASN A 272 1.73 -26.11 -20.08
N ILE A 273 1.34 -25.82 -21.33
CA ILE A 273 2.08 -24.89 -22.21
C ILE A 273 1.98 -23.46 -21.68
N VAL A 274 0.79 -23.04 -21.25
CA VAL A 274 0.57 -21.70 -20.66
C VAL A 274 1.46 -21.51 -19.43
N ALA A 275 1.47 -22.49 -18.51
CA ALA A 275 2.34 -22.47 -17.34
C ALA A 275 3.81 -22.27 -17.74
N LYS A 276 4.25 -22.95 -18.81
CA LYS A 276 5.62 -22.81 -19.28
C LYS A 276 5.96 -21.43 -19.86
N LEU A 277 5.01 -20.75 -20.51
CA LEU A 277 5.22 -19.39 -21.06
C LEU A 277 5.37 -18.33 -19.96
N PHE A 278 4.63 -18.47 -18.86
CA PHE A 278 4.74 -17.58 -17.69
C PHE A 278 6.01 -17.80 -16.86
N GLN A 279 6.66 -18.95 -17.05
CA GLN A 279 7.96 -19.25 -16.44
C GLN A 279 9.15 -18.75 -17.28
N ASP A 280 8.91 -18.18 -18.46
CA ASP A 280 10.00 -17.68 -19.30
C ASP A 280 10.68 -16.44 -18.69
N SER A 281 12.01 -16.46 -18.67
CA SER A 281 12.83 -15.42 -18.05
C SER A 281 12.64 -14.02 -18.67
N SER A 282 12.16 -13.91 -19.92
CA SER A 282 11.90 -12.63 -20.57
C SER A 282 10.75 -11.85 -19.92
N LEU A 283 9.86 -12.52 -19.19
CA LEU A 283 8.79 -11.90 -18.38
C LEU A 283 9.36 -11.05 -17.22
N GLY A 284 10.57 -11.37 -16.78
CA GLY A 284 11.28 -10.70 -15.68
C GLY A 284 10.65 -10.84 -14.30
N ASN A 285 9.75 -11.81 -14.13
CA ASN A 285 9.10 -12.19 -12.87
C ASN A 285 8.88 -13.70 -12.85
N ILE A 286 8.83 -14.30 -11.66
CA ILE A 286 8.57 -15.74 -11.50
C ILE A 286 7.08 -15.93 -11.21
N VAL A 287 6.34 -16.41 -12.21
CA VAL A 287 4.89 -16.63 -12.15
C VAL A 287 4.59 -18.09 -12.46
N ASN A 288 3.89 -18.76 -11.54
CA ASN A 288 3.50 -20.16 -11.63
C ASN A 288 1.98 -20.24 -11.86
N ILE A 289 1.56 -20.79 -12.99
CA ILE A 289 0.14 -21.04 -13.28
C ILE A 289 -0.26 -22.40 -12.73
N MET A 290 -1.32 -22.47 -11.94
CA MET A 290 -1.82 -23.70 -11.31
C MET A 290 -3.29 -23.89 -11.62
N VAL A 291 -3.69 -25.11 -12.02
CA VAL A 291 -5.10 -25.39 -12.29
C VAL A 291 -5.76 -25.93 -11.02
N THR A 292 -6.71 -25.18 -10.47
CA THR A 292 -7.41 -25.58 -9.23
C THR A 292 -8.73 -26.28 -9.53
N ARG A 293 -9.41 -25.91 -10.62
CA ARG A 293 -10.72 -26.48 -11.00
C ARG A 293 -10.87 -26.53 -12.52
N LEU A 294 -11.49 -27.59 -13.01
CA LEU A 294 -11.91 -27.75 -14.41
C LEU A 294 -13.42 -27.95 -14.49
N ILE A 295 -14.12 -27.02 -15.13
CA ILE A 295 -15.57 -27.11 -15.34
C ILE A 295 -15.88 -27.38 -16.81
N LEU A 296 -16.63 -28.46 -17.06
CA LEU A 296 -17.08 -28.88 -18.37
C LEU A 296 -18.59 -28.68 -18.50
N LEU A 297 -19.00 -27.71 -19.32
CA LEU A 297 -20.40 -27.37 -19.53
C LEU A 297 -21.01 -28.28 -20.60
N THR A 298 -21.81 -29.26 -20.19
CA THR A 298 -22.47 -30.18 -21.13
C THR A 298 -23.74 -29.58 -21.77
N GLU A 299 -24.32 -28.59 -21.12
CA GLU A 299 -25.49 -27.83 -21.56
C GLU A 299 -25.27 -26.33 -21.29
N ASP A 300 -26.04 -25.48 -21.98
CA ASP A 300 -26.02 -24.03 -21.71
C ASP A 300 -26.44 -23.75 -20.27
N GLN A 301 -25.74 -22.81 -19.62
CA GLN A 301 -26.03 -22.42 -18.25
C GLN A 301 -26.99 -21.22 -18.24
N PRO A 302 -28.01 -21.17 -17.36
CA PRO A 302 -29.03 -20.12 -17.38
C PRO A 302 -28.50 -18.69 -17.23
N THR A 303 -27.32 -18.52 -16.62
CA THR A 303 -26.69 -17.21 -16.35
C THR A 303 -25.40 -16.99 -17.14
N LEU A 304 -25.07 -17.87 -18.10
CA LEU A 304 -23.90 -17.75 -18.98
C LEU A 304 -24.34 -17.68 -20.44
N GLU A 305 -24.22 -16.51 -21.04
CA GLU A 305 -24.52 -16.28 -22.45
C GLU A 305 -23.22 -16.27 -23.26
N LEU A 306 -22.98 -17.36 -24.01
CA LEU A 306 -21.86 -17.44 -24.96
C LEU A 306 -22.38 -17.28 -26.39
N ASN A 307 -21.75 -16.39 -27.14
CA ASN A 307 -22.04 -16.15 -28.55
C ASN A 307 -20.83 -15.54 -29.27
N HIS A 308 -20.96 -15.30 -30.58
CA HIS A 308 -19.93 -14.69 -31.41
C HIS A 308 -19.51 -13.26 -30.98
N HIS A 309 -20.23 -12.57 -30.11
CA HIS A 309 -19.87 -11.23 -29.64
C HIS A 309 -18.92 -11.32 -28.43
N ALA A 310 -17.61 -11.16 -28.67
CA ALA A 310 -16.56 -11.35 -27.66
C ALA A 310 -16.83 -10.56 -26.37
N GLY A 311 -17.14 -9.26 -26.46
CA GLY A 311 -17.41 -8.43 -25.28
C GLY A 311 -18.61 -8.91 -24.43
N LYS A 312 -19.72 -9.33 -25.05
CA LYS A 312 -20.88 -9.83 -24.31
C LYS A 312 -20.61 -11.18 -23.65
N SER A 313 -19.92 -12.06 -24.37
CA SER A 313 -19.50 -13.36 -23.86
C SER A 313 -18.54 -13.20 -22.68
N LEU A 314 -17.59 -12.27 -22.77
CA LEU A 314 -16.67 -11.94 -21.67
C LEU A 314 -17.44 -11.39 -20.46
N ASP A 315 -18.26 -10.36 -20.63
CA ASP A 315 -19.06 -9.79 -19.53
C ASP A 315 -19.98 -10.81 -18.86
N SER A 316 -20.55 -11.73 -19.64
CA SER A 316 -21.36 -12.83 -19.10
C SER A 316 -20.51 -13.83 -18.34
N PHE A 317 -19.35 -14.21 -18.88
CA PHE A 317 -18.44 -15.16 -18.26
C PHE A 317 -17.84 -14.64 -16.96
N CYS A 318 -17.38 -13.39 -16.94
CA CYS A 318 -16.85 -12.72 -15.75
C CYS A 318 -17.88 -12.64 -14.61
N ARG A 319 -19.16 -12.36 -14.93
CA ARG A 319 -20.25 -12.38 -13.94
C ARG A 319 -20.56 -13.80 -13.48
N TRP A 320 -20.57 -14.76 -14.40
CA TRP A 320 -20.87 -16.15 -14.10
C TRP A 320 -19.81 -16.80 -13.20
N GLN A 321 -18.52 -16.66 -13.53
CA GLN A 321 -17.42 -17.23 -12.72
C GLN A 321 -17.40 -16.65 -11.30
N LYS A 322 -17.78 -15.38 -11.12
CA LYS A 322 -17.97 -14.78 -9.80
C LYS A 322 -19.14 -15.42 -9.03
N SER A 323 -20.23 -15.73 -9.71
CA SER A 323 -21.45 -16.26 -9.09
C SER A 323 -21.28 -17.69 -8.55
N ILE A 324 -20.42 -18.49 -9.18
CA ILE A 324 -20.13 -19.86 -8.74
C ILE A 324 -19.24 -19.92 -7.49
N VAL A 325 -18.52 -18.83 -7.19
CA VAL A 325 -17.74 -18.66 -5.94
C VAL A 325 -18.67 -18.30 -4.75
N SER A 326 -19.88 -17.78 -5.01
CA SER A 326 -20.72 -17.14 -3.98
C SER A 326 -21.92 -17.99 -3.49
N ARG A 327 -22.13 -19.22 -3.99
CA ARG A 327 -23.31 -20.04 -3.65
C ARG A 327 -23.20 -20.84 -2.35
N ASN A 328 -22.00 -21.00 -1.77
CA ASN A 328 -21.84 -21.53 -0.42
C ASN A 328 -21.53 -20.38 0.54
N GLY A 329 -22.58 -19.65 0.91
CA GLY A 329 -22.51 -18.74 2.06
C GLY A 329 -22.11 -19.52 3.30
N ASN A 330 -20.97 -19.15 3.88
CA ASN A 330 -20.31 -19.74 5.06
C ASN A 330 -19.54 -21.06 4.81
N ALA A 331 -18.36 -20.99 4.19
CA ALA A 331 -17.32 -22.02 4.26
C ALA A 331 -16.01 -21.43 3.68
N ILE A 332 -15.01 -21.08 4.48
CA ILE A 332 -13.88 -22.01 4.70
C ILE A 332 -14.40 -23.44 4.66
N SER A 333 -14.28 -24.10 3.50
CA SER A 333 -14.46 -25.54 3.48
C SER A 333 -13.30 -26.13 4.27
N GLU A 334 -13.58 -27.05 5.19
CA GLU A 334 -12.56 -27.86 5.88
C GLU A 334 -11.76 -28.76 4.90
N SER A 335 -11.99 -28.64 3.58
CA SER A 335 -11.25 -29.26 2.49
C SER A 335 -10.60 -28.28 1.50
N GLY A 336 -10.56 -26.96 1.79
CA GLY A 336 -9.65 -26.02 1.12
C GLY A 336 -9.86 -25.68 -0.36
N ILE A 337 -10.98 -26.03 -1.01
CA ILE A 337 -11.21 -25.74 -2.45
C ILE A 337 -12.39 -24.79 -2.65
N ALA A 338 -12.12 -23.51 -2.91
CA ALA A 338 -13.14 -22.58 -3.44
C ALA A 338 -12.62 -21.26 -4.07
N ASP A 339 -11.32 -20.92 -4.12
CA ASP A 339 -10.85 -19.60 -4.58
C ASP A 339 -9.86 -19.76 -5.74
N HIS A 340 -10.25 -19.39 -6.96
CA HIS A 340 -9.32 -19.19 -8.07
C HIS A 340 -9.02 -17.69 -8.21
N ASP A 341 -7.79 -17.34 -8.56
CA ASP A 341 -7.38 -15.97 -8.86
C ASP A 341 -7.94 -15.52 -10.20
N THR A 342 -7.92 -16.40 -11.21
CA THR A 342 -8.35 -16.09 -12.58
C THR A 342 -9.14 -17.22 -13.22
N ALA A 343 -10.04 -16.87 -14.15
CA ALA A 343 -10.86 -17.83 -14.88
C ALA A 343 -10.60 -17.75 -16.39
N VAL A 344 -10.39 -18.90 -17.03
CA VAL A 344 -10.12 -19.04 -18.46
C VAL A 344 -11.26 -19.83 -19.11
N LEU A 345 -12.01 -19.21 -20.01
CA LEU A 345 -12.98 -19.89 -20.87
C LEU A 345 -12.34 -20.26 -22.20
N ILE A 346 -12.50 -21.51 -22.62
CA ILE A 346 -12.12 -22.01 -23.94
C ILE A 346 -13.39 -22.39 -24.71
N THR A 347 -13.52 -21.89 -25.93
CA THR A 347 -14.71 -22.10 -26.78
C THR A 347 -14.36 -22.32 -28.25
N ARG A 348 -15.26 -22.98 -28.99
CA ARG A 348 -15.23 -23.11 -30.45
C ARG A 348 -16.18 -22.14 -31.17
N TYR A 349 -16.76 -21.17 -30.45
CA TYR A 349 -17.42 -20.04 -31.12
C TYR A 349 -16.37 -19.18 -31.82
N ASP A 350 -16.65 -18.80 -33.07
CA ASP A 350 -15.88 -17.78 -33.81
C ASP A 350 -16.15 -16.41 -33.18
N ILE A 351 -15.27 -15.93 -32.28
CA ILE A 351 -15.53 -14.72 -31.49
C ILE A 351 -15.07 -13.45 -32.22
N CYS A 352 -15.87 -12.40 -32.12
CA CYS A 352 -15.71 -11.16 -32.87
C CYS A 352 -16.07 -9.94 -32.01
N ILE A 353 -15.33 -8.84 -32.18
CA ILE A 353 -15.56 -7.59 -31.43
C ILE A 353 -16.82 -6.85 -31.92
N TYR A 354 -17.14 -6.94 -33.22
CA TYR A 354 -18.32 -6.32 -33.83
C TYR A 354 -19.23 -7.35 -34.49
N LYS A 355 -20.55 -7.07 -34.49
CA LYS A 355 -21.61 -8.00 -34.88
C LYS A 355 -21.59 -8.50 -36.34
N ASN A 356 -20.66 -8.09 -37.19
CA ASN A 356 -20.51 -8.61 -38.55
C ASN A 356 -19.04 -8.47 -39.02
N LYS A 357 -18.57 -9.53 -39.67
CA LYS A 357 -17.23 -9.78 -40.26
C LYS A 357 -16.33 -8.57 -40.62
N PRO A 358 -15.00 -8.74 -40.54
CA PRO A 358 -14.29 -10.01 -40.33
C PRO A 358 -14.14 -10.40 -38.85
N CYS A 359 -14.40 -11.68 -38.54
CA CYS A 359 -14.13 -12.28 -37.24
C CYS A 359 -12.67 -12.72 -37.23
N GLY A 360 -11.87 -11.94 -36.52
CA GLY A 360 -10.45 -12.16 -36.34
C GLY A 360 -10.10 -11.81 -34.92
N THR A 361 -10.87 -12.26 -33.93
CA THR A 361 -10.53 -12.06 -32.53
C THR A 361 -10.29 -13.43 -31.90
N LEU A 362 -9.08 -13.71 -31.42
CA LEU A 362 -8.80 -15.02 -30.79
C LEU A 362 -9.10 -15.03 -29.30
N GLY A 363 -8.99 -13.87 -28.65
CA GLY A 363 -9.17 -13.75 -27.22
C GLY A 363 -9.58 -12.36 -26.80
N LEU A 364 -10.14 -12.27 -25.59
CA LEU A 364 -10.47 -11.01 -24.94
C LEU A 364 -10.41 -11.16 -23.41
N ALA A 365 -9.72 -10.23 -22.74
CA ALA A 365 -9.67 -10.11 -21.29
C ALA A 365 -9.64 -8.65 -20.81
N PRO A 366 -10.09 -8.35 -19.56
CA PRO A 366 -9.94 -7.02 -18.97
C PRO A 366 -8.48 -6.72 -18.58
N VAL A 367 -8.02 -5.50 -18.88
CA VAL A 367 -6.67 -5.06 -18.50
C VAL A 367 -6.57 -4.77 -16.99
N GLY A 368 -5.63 -5.42 -16.32
CA GLY A 368 -5.31 -5.24 -14.90
C GLY A 368 -6.31 -5.90 -13.94
N GLY A 369 -7.12 -6.85 -14.42
CA GLY A 369 -8.18 -7.48 -13.66
C GLY A 369 -7.76 -8.64 -12.74
N MET A 370 -6.49 -9.06 -12.70
CA MET A 370 -6.06 -10.33 -12.08
C MET A 370 -6.56 -10.54 -10.64
N CYS A 371 -6.41 -9.56 -9.75
CA CYS A 371 -6.94 -9.65 -8.38
C CYS A 371 -8.28 -8.92 -8.18
N GLU A 372 -8.98 -8.59 -9.28
CA GLU A 372 -10.31 -8.03 -9.26
C GLU A 372 -11.33 -9.10 -9.63
N ARG A 373 -12.05 -9.65 -8.64
CA ARG A 373 -12.99 -10.77 -8.83
C ARG A 373 -14.03 -10.56 -9.95
N GLU A 374 -14.36 -9.32 -10.30
CA GLU A 374 -15.32 -8.99 -11.37
C GLU A 374 -14.70 -8.96 -12.77
N ARG A 375 -13.37 -8.90 -12.85
CA ARG A 375 -12.60 -8.65 -14.07
C ARG A 375 -11.46 -9.66 -14.29
N SER A 376 -11.25 -10.61 -13.37
CA SER A 376 -10.25 -11.68 -13.52
C SER A 376 -10.80 -12.85 -14.33
N CYS A 377 -10.85 -12.66 -15.65
CA CYS A 377 -11.48 -13.57 -16.58
C CYS A 377 -10.94 -13.35 -17.98
N SER A 378 -10.83 -14.42 -18.76
CA SER A 378 -10.54 -14.36 -20.21
C SER A 378 -11.44 -15.31 -20.97
N ILE A 379 -11.72 -14.97 -22.23
CA ILE A 379 -12.36 -15.88 -23.19
C ILE A 379 -11.40 -16.12 -24.36
N ASN A 380 -11.30 -17.37 -24.82
CA ASN A 380 -10.31 -17.78 -25.80
C ASN A 380 -10.95 -18.74 -26.81
N GLU A 381 -10.75 -18.43 -28.09
CA GLU A 381 -11.14 -19.27 -29.20
C GLU A 381 -10.13 -20.40 -29.40
N ASP A 382 -10.63 -21.63 -29.48
CA ASP A 382 -9.80 -22.81 -29.70
C ASP A 382 -9.36 -22.91 -31.17
N ILE A 383 -8.08 -22.63 -31.40
CA ILE A 383 -7.36 -22.79 -32.67
C ILE A 383 -6.33 -23.94 -32.61
N GLY A 384 -6.55 -24.90 -31.71
CA GLY A 384 -5.64 -26.02 -31.45
C GLY A 384 -4.63 -25.70 -30.35
N LEU A 385 -3.42 -26.28 -30.41
CA LEU A 385 -2.41 -26.02 -29.38
C LEU A 385 -1.87 -24.57 -29.38
N ALA A 386 -2.10 -23.81 -30.45
CA ALA A 386 -1.80 -22.37 -30.47
C ALA A 386 -2.72 -21.55 -29.55
N THR A 387 -3.84 -22.13 -29.11
CA THR A 387 -4.71 -21.55 -28.07
C THR A 387 -3.94 -21.26 -26.78
N ALA A 388 -2.85 -21.97 -26.50
CA ALA A 388 -1.98 -21.67 -25.36
C ALA A 388 -1.34 -20.28 -25.44
N PHE A 389 -0.98 -19.79 -26.64
CA PHE A 389 -0.44 -18.42 -26.80
C PHE A 389 -1.52 -17.37 -26.60
N THR A 390 -2.74 -17.64 -27.11
CA THR A 390 -3.90 -16.80 -26.89
C THR A 390 -4.20 -16.69 -25.39
N ILE A 391 -4.29 -17.82 -24.68
CA ILE A 391 -4.52 -17.83 -23.23
C ILE A 391 -3.40 -17.06 -22.51
N ALA A 392 -2.13 -17.29 -22.86
CA ALA A 392 -1.04 -16.56 -22.24
C ALA A 392 -1.09 -15.05 -22.50
N HIS A 393 -1.49 -14.62 -23.71
CA HIS A 393 -1.71 -13.23 -24.06
C HIS A 393 -2.84 -12.61 -23.24
N GLU A 394 -4.00 -13.26 -23.16
CA GLU A 394 -5.17 -12.75 -22.43
C GLU A 394 -4.94 -12.74 -20.92
N VAL A 395 -4.24 -13.74 -20.36
CA VAL A 395 -3.79 -13.72 -18.97
C VAL A 395 -2.74 -12.61 -18.76
N GLY A 396 -1.92 -12.29 -19.77
CA GLY A 396 -1.05 -11.11 -19.76
C GLY A 396 -1.84 -9.80 -19.58
N HIS A 397 -2.98 -9.65 -20.24
CA HIS A 397 -3.87 -8.51 -20.02
C HIS A 397 -4.40 -8.44 -18.59
N THR A 398 -4.75 -9.56 -17.95
CA THR A 398 -5.21 -9.52 -16.55
C THR A 398 -4.11 -9.02 -15.60
N PHE A 399 -2.83 -9.21 -15.92
CA PHE A 399 -1.66 -8.59 -15.27
C PHE A 399 -1.43 -7.10 -15.59
N GLY A 400 -2.32 -6.46 -16.35
CA GLY A 400 -2.22 -5.05 -16.71
C GLY A 400 -1.31 -4.76 -17.89
N MET A 401 -0.86 -5.80 -18.62
CA MET A 401 -0.06 -5.60 -19.82
C MET A 401 -0.94 -5.00 -20.93
N ASN A 402 -0.47 -3.91 -21.52
CA ASN A 402 -1.04 -3.39 -22.76
C ASN A 402 -0.35 -4.04 -23.96
N HIS A 403 -0.96 -3.88 -25.14
CA HIS A 403 -0.33 -4.35 -26.36
C HIS A 403 1.03 -3.68 -26.61
N ASP A 404 1.97 -4.46 -27.16
CA ASP A 404 3.20 -3.93 -27.73
C ASP A 404 2.85 -3.12 -28.99
N GLY A 405 3.13 -1.81 -29.01
CA GLY A 405 2.92 -1.01 -30.20
C GLY A 405 2.59 0.46 -29.96
N ILE A 406 1.59 0.92 -30.71
CA ILE A 406 1.09 2.30 -30.67
C ILE A 406 0.63 2.61 -29.25
N GLY A 407 1.35 3.50 -28.59
CA GLY A 407 1.06 3.91 -27.22
C GLY A 407 2.20 3.68 -26.25
N ASN A 408 3.15 2.78 -26.50
CA ASN A 408 4.31 2.56 -25.62
C ASN A 408 5.63 2.48 -26.41
N GLY A 409 6.74 2.35 -25.68
CA GLY A 409 8.08 2.26 -26.28
C GLY A 409 8.35 0.96 -27.02
N CYS A 410 7.51 -0.06 -26.84
CA CYS A 410 7.65 -1.39 -27.42
C CYS A 410 6.74 -1.53 -28.62
N GLY A 411 7.03 -0.77 -29.67
CA GLY A 411 6.39 -0.93 -30.97
C GLY A 411 7.43 -1.21 -32.04
N SER A 412 6.95 -1.65 -33.21
CA SER A 412 7.78 -1.99 -34.36
C SER A 412 8.59 -0.78 -34.86
N ARG A 413 9.72 -0.48 -34.23
CA ARG A 413 10.76 0.43 -34.74
C ARG A 413 11.43 -0.25 -35.95
N GLY A 414 10.70 -0.41 -37.05
CA GLY A 414 11.18 -0.86 -38.36
C GLY A 414 11.82 -2.26 -38.47
N GLN A 415 12.38 -2.85 -37.40
CA GLN A 415 13.28 -4.00 -37.45
C GLN A 415 13.07 -5.04 -36.32
N GLU A 416 12.45 -4.70 -35.18
CA GLU A 416 12.24 -5.68 -34.10
C GLU A 416 11.00 -6.57 -34.29
N THR A 417 11.13 -7.82 -33.88
CA THR A 417 10.04 -8.81 -33.84
C THR A 417 9.03 -8.41 -32.77
N ALA A 418 7.75 -8.25 -33.11
CA ALA A 418 6.65 -8.15 -32.16
C ALA A 418 6.69 -9.36 -31.20
N LYS A 419 6.23 -9.22 -29.96
CA LYS A 419 6.38 -10.22 -28.88
C LYS A 419 5.02 -10.79 -28.49
N LEU A 420 4.95 -11.63 -27.45
CA LEU A 420 3.70 -12.28 -27.05
C LEU A 420 2.51 -11.31 -26.88
N MET A 421 2.75 -10.09 -26.37
CA MET A 421 1.72 -9.05 -26.20
C MET A 421 1.47 -8.18 -27.45
N ALA A 422 1.86 -8.61 -28.65
CA ALA A 422 1.51 -7.89 -29.87
C ALA A 422 -0.01 -7.92 -30.11
N ALA A 423 -0.62 -6.77 -30.43
CA ALA A 423 -2.07 -6.63 -30.69
C ALA A 423 -2.60 -7.58 -31.79
N HIS A 424 -1.70 -7.97 -32.67
CA HIS A 424 -1.98 -8.91 -33.73
C HIS A 424 -0.94 -10.00 -33.66
N ILE A 425 -1.39 -11.25 -33.69
CA ILE A 425 -0.56 -12.39 -34.06
C ILE A 425 -0.39 -12.35 -35.59
N THR A 426 0.22 -11.24 -36.05
CA THR A 426 0.85 -11.18 -37.35
C THR A 426 2.11 -11.99 -37.27
N MET A 427 2.86 -11.91 -38.35
CA MET A 427 3.99 -12.75 -38.37
C MET A 427 5.38 -12.17 -38.44
N LYS A 428 5.38 -10.91 -38.07
CA LYS A 428 6.51 -10.35 -37.38
C LYS A 428 6.38 -10.57 -35.86
N THR A 429 5.66 -11.58 -35.36
CA THR A 429 5.49 -11.87 -33.92
C THR A 429 6.27 -13.11 -33.44
N ASN A 430 6.96 -13.03 -32.30
CA ASN A 430 7.59 -14.12 -31.56
C ASN A 430 6.83 -14.34 -30.24
N PRO A 431 5.93 -15.35 -30.14
CA PRO A 431 5.03 -15.53 -29.01
C PRO A 431 5.65 -16.25 -27.80
N PHE A 432 6.93 -16.65 -27.86
CA PHE A 432 7.60 -17.33 -26.75
C PHE A 432 8.41 -16.39 -25.87
N VAL A 433 8.45 -15.11 -26.23
CA VAL A 433 9.25 -14.08 -25.55
C VAL A 433 8.35 -12.91 -25.23
N TRP A 434 8.45 -12.41 -24.01
CA TRP A 434 7.80 -11.20 -23.53
C TRP A 434 8.62 -9.96 -23.88
N SER A 435 7.97 -8.83 -24.15
CA SER A 435 8.68 -7.57 -24.45
C SER A 435 9.23 -6.92 -23.18
N ALA A 436 10.11 -5.94 -23.34
CA ALA A 436 10.54 -5.09 -22.23
C ALA A 436 9.34 -4.36 -21.59
N CYS A 437 8.35 -3.95 -22.38
CA CYS A 437 7.14 -3.32 -21.86
C CYS A 437 6.26 -4.31 -21.12
N SER A 438 6.08 -5.54 -21.62
CA SER A 438 5.36 -6.60 -20.90
C SER A 438 5.97 -6.82 -19.52
N ARG A 439 7.31 -6.94 -19.46
CA ARG A 439 8.09 -7.04 -18.23
C ARG A 439 7.88 -5.86 -17.29
N ASP A 440 7.94 -4.64 -17.82
CA ASP A 440 7.74 -3.42 -17.03
C ASP A 440 6.31 -3.33 -16.49
N TYR A 441 5.31 -3.70 -17.30
CA TYR A 441 3.90 -3.74 -16.90
C TYR A 441 3.66 -4.72 -15.76
N ILE A 442 4.08 -6.00 -15.90
CA ILE A 442 3.87 -6.97 -14.83
C ILE A 442 4.68 -6.63 -13.58
N THR A 443 5.91 -6.13 -13.74
CA THR A 443 6.73 -5.72 -12.59
C THR A 443 6.07 -4.57 -11.85
N SER A 444 5.57 -3.57 -12.58
CA SER A 444 4.81 -2.45 -12.01
C SER A 444 3.52 -2.90 -11.34
N PHE A 445 2.78 -3.81 -11.96
CA PHE A 445 1.55 -4.38 -11.40
C PHE A 445 1.80 -5.09 -10.06
N LEU A 446 2.82 -5.95 -10.01
CA LEU A 446 3.21 -6.69 -8.81
C LEU A 446 3.78 -5.75 -7.73
N ASP A 447 4.66 -4.81 -8.10
CA ASP A 447 5.27 -3.86 -7.17
C ASP A 447 4.27 -2.81 -6.64
N SER A 448 3.21 -2.50 -7.39
CA SER A 448 2.14 -1.61 -6.93
C SER A 448 1.21 -2.26 -5.89
N GLY A 449 1.37 -3.56 -5.63
CA GLY A 449 0.48 -4.33 -4.78
C GLY A 449 -0.88 -4.63 -5.42
N LEU A 450 -0.97 -4.65 -6.75
CA LEU A 450 -2.18 -5.09 -7.45
C LEU A 450 -2.26 -6.62 -7.53
N GLY A 451 -1.13 -7.32 -7.46
CA GLY A 451 -1.04 -8.79 -7.48
C GLY A 451 -1.06 -9.45 -6.09
N VAL A 452 -1.77 -8.89 -5.12
CA VAL A 452 -1.72 -9.38 -3.72
C VAL A 452 -2.32 -10.77 -3.54
N CYS A 453 -3.35 -11.10 -4.34
CA CYS A 453 -4.00 -12.41 -4.31
C CYS A 453 -2.99 -13.54 -4.60
N LEU A 454 -1.99 -13.30 -5.45
CA LEU A 454 -1.03 -14.28 -5.97
C LEU A 454 0.12 -14.67 -5.01
N ASN A 455 0.05 -14.25 -3.75
CA ASN A 455 1.13 -14.49 -2.76
C ASN A 455 0.92 -15.75 -1.91
N ASN A 456 -0.22 -16.41 -2.05
CA ASN A 456 -0.51 -17.70 -1.45
C ASN A 456 0.32 -18.79 -2.14
N ALA A 457 1.45 -19.14 -1.52
CA ALA A 457 2.25 -20.27 -1.97
C ALA A 457 1.60 -21.60 -1.57
N PRO A 458 1.44 -22.57 -2.49
CA PRO A 458 1.18 -23.96 -2.13
C PRO A 458 2.38 -24.53 -1.33
N PRO A 459 2.19 -25.59 -0.53
CA PRO A 459 3.27 -26.25 0.20
C PRO A 459 4.41 -26.69 -0.76
N ARG A 460 5.66 -26.37 -0.41
CA ARG A 460 6.85 -26.45 -1.29
C ARG A 460 7.18 -27.85 -1.85
N GLN A 461 7.60 -27.88 -3.13
CA GLN A 461 8.62 -28.78 -3.69
C GLN A 461 9.63 -28.00 -4.56
N ASP A 462 10.90 -28.40 -4.55
CA ASP A 462 12.02 -27.70 -5.20
C ASP A 462 12.29 -28.23 -6.63
N PHE A 463 12.33 -27.39 -7.70
CA PHE A 463 12.98 -27.78 -8.98
C PHE A 463 13.43 -26.65 -9.95
N VAL A 464 14.14 -27.03 -11.04
CA VAL A 464 14.97 -26.26 -12.02
C VAL A 464 14.58 -26.61 -13.48
N TYR A 465 14.72 -25.71 -14.48
CA TYR A 465 14.22 -25.89 -15.87
C TYR A 465 15.32 -26.11 -16.97
N PRO A 466 15.06 -26.79 -18.13
CA PRO A 466 15.98 -26.88 -19.29
C PRO A 466 15.43 -26.29 -20.63
N THR A 467 16.04 -26.54 -21.83
CA THR A 467 16.44 -25.52 -22.88
C THR A 467 16.16 -25.66 -24.44
N GLN A 468 15.13 -26.34 -25.03
CA GLN A 468 14.97 -26.55 -26.52
C GLN A 468 13.97 -25.63 -27.33
N ALA A 469 14.05 -25.49 -28.70
CA ALA A 469 13.44 -24.40 -29.54
C ALA A 469 12.50 -24.83 -30.73
N PRO A 470 11.55 -23.99 -31.21
CA PRO A 470 10.34 -24.46 -31.91
C PRO A 470 10.36 -24.74 -33.43
N GLY A 471 11.42 -24.43 -34.19
CA GLY A 471 11.47 -24.61 -35.65
C GLY A 471 12.30 -25.80 -36.12
N GLN A 472 13.14 -26.32 -35.24
CA GLN A 472 13.72 -27.63 -35.47
C GLN A 472 12.61 -28.71 -35.28
N ALA A 473 11.46 -28.33 -34.66
CA ALA A 473 10.23 -29.11 -34.47
C ALA A 473 9.26 -29.10 -35.65
N TYR A 474 9.24 -27.97 -36.37
CA TYR A 474 8.30 -27.68 -37.44
C TYR A 474 9.05 -26.99 -38.56
N ASP A 475 9.28 -27.71 -39.66
CA ASP A 475 9.95 -27.14 -40.81
C ASP A 475 9.06 -26.12 -41.54
N ALA A 476 9.60 -25.51 -42.59
CA ALA A 476 8.93 -24.45 -43.34
C ALA A 476 7.62 -24.93 -44.01
N ASP A 477 7.55 -26.19 -44.43
CA ASP A 477 6.35 -26.77 -45.03
C ASP A 477 5.28 -27.04 -43.96
N ASP A 478 5.70 -27.53 -42.79
CA ASP A 478 4.82 -27.80 -41.64
C ASP A 478 4.18 -26.52 -41.09
N GLN A 479 4.99 -25.47 -40.95
CA GLN A 479 4.50 -24.16 -40.56
C GLN A 479 3.55 -23.56 -41.62
N CYS A 480 3.75 -23.86 -42.91
CA CYS A 480 2.81 -23.51 -43.98
C CYS A 480 1.50 -24.31 -43.93
N ARG A 481 1.45 -25.51 -43.33
CA ARG A 481 0.23 -26.33 -43.22
C ARG A 481 -0.65 -25.98 -42.01
N PHE A 482 -0.02 -25.64 -40.87
CA PHE A 482 -0.68 -25.06 -39.68
C PHE A 482 -1.25 -23.69 -39.94
N GLN A 483 -0.51 -22.97 -40.77
CA GLN A 483 -1.04 -21.89 -41.54
C GLN A 483 -1.86 -22.53 -42.67
N HIS A 484 -1.69 -22.31 -43.97
CA HIS A 484 -2.73 -22.39 -45.02
C HIS A 484 -3.52 -23.63 -45.38
N GLY A 485 -3.55 -24.59 -44.47
CA GLY A 485 -4.22 -25.87 -44.62
C GLY A 485 -3.29 -26.82 -45.34
N VAL A 486 -3.56 -28.11 -45.25
CA VAL A 486 -2.60 -29.14 -45.67
C VAL A 486 -2.12 -29.15 -47.11
N LYS A 487 -2.80 -28.48 -48.05
CA LYS A 487 -2.32 -28.36 -49.44
C LYS A 487 -1.30 -27.23 -49.61
N SER A 488 -1.12 -26.41 -48.59
CA SER A 488 -0.14 -25.34 -48.56
C SER A 488 1.21 -25.88 -48.15
N ARG A 489 2.23 -25.52 -48.92
CA ARG A 489 3.63 -25.90 -48.73
C ARG A 489 4.49 -24.66 -48.95
N GLN A 490 5.70 -24.62 -48.40
CA GLN A 490 6.65 -23.53 -48.55
C GLN A 490 6.81 -23.16 -50.03
N CYS A 491 6.56 -21.91 -50.32
CA CYS A 491 6.91 -21.27 -51.55
C CYS A 491 8.35 -20.78 -51.47
N LYS A 492 9.17 -21.08 -52.48
CA LYS A 492 10.55 -20.57 -52.59
C LYS A 492 10.52 -19.10 -53.04
N TYR A 493 10.09 -18.22 -52.14
CA TYR A 493 10.00 -16.77 -52.35
C TYR A 493 10.52 -16.07 -51.08
N GLY A 494 11.68 -15.42 -51.15
CA GLY A 494 12.35 -14.82 -49.97
C GLY A 494 13.15 -15.82 -49.11
N GLU A 495 13.72 -15.33 -48.00
CA GLU A 495 14.49 -16.15 -47.05
C GLU A 495 13.58 -16.69 -45.93
N VAL A 496 13.59 -18.02 -45.73
CA VAL A 496 12.63 -18.75 -44.88
C VAL A 496 12.63 -18.31 -43.41
N CYS A 497 13.78 -17.89 -42.88
CA CYS A 497 13.91 -17.42 -41.49
C CYS A 497 13.32 -16.04 -41.27
N SER A 498 13.37 -15.19 -42.29
CA SER A 498 12.79 -13.85 -42.26
C SER A 498 11.28 -13.86 -42.40
N GLU A 499 10.76 -14.68 -43.34
CA GLU A 499 9.34 -14.75 -43.65
C GLU A 499 9.00 -16.05 -44.40
N LEU A 500 7.97 -16.74 -43.93
CA LEU A 500 7.53 -18.02 -44.44
C LEU A 500 6.38 -17.81 -45.43
N TRP A 501 6.69 -18.01 -46.71
CA TRP A 501 5.75 -17.93 -47.82
C TRP A 501 5.23 -19.32 -48.18
N CYS A 502 3.94 -19.46 -48.47
CA CYS A 502 3.25 -20.75 -48.60
C CYS A 502 2.30 -20.79 -49.81
N LEU A 503 2.11 -21.93 -50.48
CA LEU A 503 1.24 -22.01 -51.67
C LEU A 503 -0.27 -22.06 -51.30
N SER A 504 -1.10 -21.25 -51.95
CA SER A 504 -2.56 -21.23 -51.76
C SER A 504 -3.26 -22.35 -52.53
N LYS A 505 -4.58 -22.51 -52.30
CA LYS A 505 -5.44 -23.44 -53.07
C LYS A 505 -5.47 -23.15 -54.58
N SER A 506 -5.15 -21.93 -55.01
CA SER A 506 -5.05 -21.53 -56.43
C SER A 506 -3.61 -21.56 -56.96
N GLY A 507 -2.64 -22.05 -56.18
CA GLY A 507 -1.23 -22.13 -56.56
C GLY A 507 -0.46 -20.80 -56.46
N ARG A 508 -1.03 -19.75 -55.88
CA ARG A 508 -0.34 -18.47 -55.59
C ARG A 508 0.38 -18.52 -54.25
N CYS A 509 1.54 -17.90 -54.12
CA CYS A 509 2.22 -17.80 -52.83
C CYS A 509 1.53 -16.77 -51.93
N ILE A 510 1.15 -17.21 -50.73
CA ILE A 510 0.43 -16.50 -49.68
C ILE A 510 1.17 -16.72 -48.36
N THR A 511 1.13 -15.75 -47.48
CA THR A 511 1.81 -15.75 -46.19
C THR A 511 0.87 -15.02 -45.22
N ASN A 512 0.87 -15.31 -43.92
CA ASN A 512 0.30 -14.35 -42.97
C ASN A 512 1.40 -13.34 -42.49
N SER A 513 2.68 -13.42 -42.98
CA SER A 513 3.96 -12.74 -42.55
C SER A 513 5.01 -13.36 -41.50
N ILE A 514 4.96 -14.68 -41.15
CA ILE A 514 5.54 -15.77 -40.21
C ILE A 514 7.05 -15.81 -40.27
N PRO A 515 7.89 -15.58 -39.27
CA PRO A 515 9.28 -16.02 -39.46
C PRO A 515 9.25 -17.54 -39.28
N ALA A 516 9.95 -18.33 -40.07
CA ALA A 516 10.00 -19.74 -39.76
C ALA A 516 10.53 -19.93 -38.32
N ALA A 517 9.85 -20.75 -37.52
CA ALA A 517 10.07 -20.93 -36.08
C ALA A 517 11.56 -21.15 -35.74
N GLU A 518 11.97 -20.82 -34.51
CA GLU A 518 13.40 -20.88 -34.15
C GLU A 518 13.92 -22.32 -34.17
N GLY A 519 14.73 -22.62 -35.17
CA GLY A 519 15.30 -23.90 -35.45
C GLY A 519 14.96 -24.45 -36.85
N THR A 520 14.11 -23.75 -37.61
CA THR A 520 13.68 -24.19 -38.95
C THR A 520 14.86 -24.30 -39.87
N ILE A 521 14.99 -25.40 -40.59
CA ILE A 521 16.09 -25.60 -41.53
C ILE A 521 16.06 -24.49 -42.59
N CYS A 522 17.22 -23.89 -42.81
CA CYS A 522 17.39 -22.80 -43.76
C CYS A 522 18.67 -22.99 -44.56
N GLN A 523 18.67 -22.37 -45.74
CA GLN A 523 19.77 -22.45 -46.67
C GLN A 523 19.93 -21.07 -47.33
N THR A 524 21.15 -20.55 -47.32
CA THR A 524 21.52 -19.29 -47.99
C THR A 524 22.67 -19.54 -48.95
N ASN A 525 23.07 -18.53 -49.72
CA ASN A 525 24.18 -18.64 -50.69
C ASN A 525 25.52 -18.98 -50.01
N THR A 526 25.64 -18.75 -48.69
CA THR A 526 26.85 -18.97 -47.88
C THR A 526 26.70 -20.08 -46.84
N ILE A 527 25.48 -20.55 -46.55
CA ILE A 527 25.19 -21.57 -45.52
C ILE A 527 24.43 -22.73 -46.18
N GLU A 528 25.11 -23.87 -46.35
CA GLU A 528 24.54 -25.09 -46.97
C GLU A 528 23.53 -25.82 -46.06
N LYS A 529 23.76 -25.80 -44.73
CA LYS A 529 22.86 -26.36 -43.71
C LYS A 529 22.86 -25.48 -42.48
N GLY A 530 21.79 -24.72 -42.30
CA GLY A 530 21.57 -23.87 -41.13
C GLY A 530 20.21 -24.10 -40.48
N TRP A 531 20.01 -23.45 -39.34
CA TRP A 531 18.75 -23.38 -38.61
C TRP A 531 18.38 -21.92 -38.38
N CYS A 532 17.10 -21.58 -38.47
CA CYS A 532 16.61 -20.22 -38.26
C CYS A 532 16.73 -19.85 -36.80
N TYR A 533 17.50 -18.83 -36.46
CA TYR A 533 17.67 -18.35 -35.10
C TYR A 533 17.49 -16.83 -35.09
N LYS A 534 16.56 -16.30 -34.27
CA LYS A 534 16.19 -14.89 -34.26
C LYS A 534 15.92 -14.28 -35.67
N ARG A 535 15.27 -15.05 -36.54
CA ARG A 535 14.95 -14.72 -37.95
C ARG A 535 16.10 -14.73 -38.95
N GLU A 536 17.29 -15.16 -38.55
CA GLU A 536 18.42 -15.31 -39.46
C GLU A 536 18.79 -16.78 -39.61
N CYS A 537 19.28 -17.18 -40.77
CA CYS A 537 19.82 -18.52 -40.96
C CYS A 537 21.24 -18.63 -40.36
N VAL A 538 21.43 -19.45 -39.32
CA VAL A 538 22.74 -19.66 -38.68
C VAL A 538 23.24 -21.10 -38.86
N PRO A 539 24.56 -21.37 -38.89
CA PRO A 539 25.09 -22.73 -39.05
C PRO A 539 24.81 -23.64 -37.84
N PHE A 540 24.70 -24.96 -38.07
CA PHE A 540 24.53 -25.95 -37.00
C PHE A 540 25.69 -25.95 -35.99
N GLY A 541 25.39 -26.17 -34.70
CA GLY A 541 26.38 -26.33 -33.62
C GLY A 541 26.71 -25.07 -32.80
N THR A 542 25.99 -23.97 -33.01
CA THR A 542 26.26 -22.66 -32.37
C THR A 542 25.36 -22.34 -31.15
N ARG A 543 24.65 -23.34 -30.56
CA ARG A 543 23.67 -23.14 -29.46
C ARG A 543 24.36 -23.05 -28.07
N PRO A 544 24.21 -21.94 -27.30
CA PRO A 544 24.73 -21.85 -25.93
C PRO A 544 23.85 -22.58 -24.89
N GLU A 545 24.45 -23.11 -23.81
CA GLU A 545 23.75 -23.66 -22.63
C GLU A 545 22.96 -22.59 -21.86
N GLY A 546 21.91 -23.01 -21.14
CA GLY A 546 21.08 -22.14 -20.30
C GLY A 546 21.77 -21.76 -19.00
N VAL A 547 21.81 -20.47 -18.69
CA VAL A 547 22.50 -19.89 -17.54
C VAL A 547 21.48 -19.20 -16.66
N ASP A 548 21.45 -19.52 -15.37
CA ASP A 548 20.64 -18.82 -14.37
C ASP A 548 20.99 -17.33 -14.33
N GLY A 549 19.98 -16.50 -14.13
CA GLY A 549 20.18 -15.07 -14.02
C GLY A 549 20.84 -14.70 -12.70
N ALA A 550 21.82 -13.80 -12.76
CA ALA A 550 22.34 -13.14 -11.56
C ALA A 550 22.20 -11.62 -11.63
N TRP A 551 22.05 -11.02 -10.45
CA TRP A 551 21.86 -9.58 -10.31
C TRP A 551 23.06 -8.82 -10.83
N GLY A 552 22.81 -7.89 -11.74
CA GLY A 552 23.77 -6.89 -12.17
C GLY A 552 24.10 -5.88 -11.08
N SER A 553 25.06 -5.02 -11.40
CA SER A 553 25.39 -3.89 -10.55
C SER A 553 24.19 -2.97 -10.39
N TRP A 554 24.07 -2.38 -9.21
CA TRP A 554 23.09 -1.32 -8.97
C TRP A 554 23.36 -0.14 -9.90
N SER A 555 22.31 0.39 -10.52
CA SER A 555 22.38 1.65 -11.26
C SER A 555 22.88 2.77 -10.36
N LEU A 556 23.40 3.83 -10.99
CA LEU A 556 23.51 5.10 -10.30
C LEU A 556 22.15 5.49 -9.72
N TRP A 557 22.19 6.19 -8.60
CA TRP A 557 21.01 6.75 -7.98
C TRP A 557 20.35 7.72 -8.94
N GLY A 558 19.06 7.50 -9.22
CA GLY A 558 18.27 8.40 -10.05
C GLY A 558 18.11 9.79 -9.42
N GLU A 559 17.48 10.69 -10.16
CA GLU A 559 17.17 12.03 -9.65
C GLU A 559 16.33 11.95 -8.38
N CYS A 560 16.53 12.95 -7.51
CA CYS A 560 15.75 13.04 -6.30
C CYS A 560 14.32 13.45 -6.63
N SER A 561 13.33 12.75 -6.06
CA SER A 561 11.92 13.05 -6.30
C SER A 561 11.48 14.45 -5.83
N ARG A 562 12.26 15.08 -4.94
CA ARG A 562 12.00 16.41 -4.39
C ARG A 562 13.29 17.21 -4.35
N THR A 563 13.20 18.53 -4.45
CA THR A 563 14.35 19.45 -4.33
C THR A 563 14.63 19.89 -2.89
N CYS A 564 13.67 19.72 -1.98
CA CYS A 564 13.76 20.04 -0.56
C CYS A 564 12.76 19.21 0.26
N GLY A 565 12.95 19.21 1.58
CA GLY A 565 12.04 18.68 2.61
C GLY A 565 12.03 17.16 2.71
N GLY A 566 13.08 16.49 2.22
CA GLY A 566 13.22 15.03 2.18
C GLY A 566 12.52 14.41 0.97
N GLY A 567 13.29 14.18 -0.09
CA GLY A 567 12.89 13.38 -1.25
C GLY A 567 13.46 11.96 -1.22
N VAL A 568 13.13 11.19 -2.24
CA VAL A 568 13.56 9.81 -2.41
C VAL A 568 14.24 9.67 -3.76
N SER A 569 15.41 9.05 -3.75
CA SER A 569 16.10 8.60 -4.95
C SER A 569 16.07 7.08 -4.98
N SER A 570 15.94 6.51 -6.17
CA SER A 570 15.92 5.06 -6.35
C SER A 570 17.08 4.59 -7.23
N SER A 571 17.56 3.39 -6.94
CA SER A 571 18.59 2.69 -7.69
C SER A 571 18.03 1.32 -8.04
N VAL A 572 18.15 0.93 -9.31
CA VAL A 572 17.57 -0.30 -9.85
C VAL A 572 18.71 -1.19 -10.31
N ARG A 573 18.56 -2.50 -10.16
CA ARG A 573 19.44 -3.47 -10.80
C ARG A 573 18.61 -4.42 -11.64
N HIS A 574 19.22 -4.87 -12.73
CA HIS A 574 18.59 -5.82 -13.63
C HIS A 574 19.19 -7.20 -13.41
N CYS A 575 18.42 -8.24 -13.72
CA CYS A 575 18.91 -9.61 -13.71
C CYS A 575 19.68 -9.85 -15.02
N ASP A 576 20.92 -9.37 -15.08
CA ASP A 576 21.69 -9.31 -16.32
C ASP A 576 23.19 -9.64 -16.24
N SER A 577 23.68 -10.08 -15.08
CA SER A 577 25.11 -10.36 -14.87
C SER A 577 25.37 -11.76 -14.28
N PRO A 578 25.08 -12.86 -15.01
CA PRO A 578 24.62 -12.89 -16.40
C PRO A 578 23.10 -12.77 -16.53
N ARG A 579 22.62 -12.41 -17.73
CA ARG A 579 21.19 -12.48 -18.05
C ARG A 579 20.76 -13.94 -18.00
N PRO A 580 19.59 -14.25 -17.40
CA PRO A 580 19.04 -15.57 -17.52
C PRO A 580 18.87 -15.90 -19.00
N THR A 581 19.43 -17.01 -19.41
CA THR A 581 19.28 -17.57 -20.76
C THR A 581 18.53 -18.88 -20.65
N ILE A 582 17.85 -19.26 -21.73
CA ILE A 582 17.09 -20.51 -21.96
C ILE A 582 16.99 -21.42 -20.71
N GLY A 583 15.84 -21.46 -20.02
CA GLY A 583 15.62 -22.32 -18.84
C GLY A 583 16.27 -21.84 -17.53
N GLY A 584 17.17 -20.87 -17.58
CA GLY A 584 17.75 -20.24 -16.39
C GLY A 584 16.73 -19.50 -15.54
N LYS A 585 16.82 -19.67 -14.22
CA LYS A 585 15.94 -19.01 -13.24
C LYS A 585 16.12 -17.50 -13.26
N TYR A 586 15.02 -16.77 -13.12
CA TYR A 586 15.09 -15.33 -12.92
C TYR A 586 15.55 -15.01 -11.50
N CYS A 587 16.20 -13.85 -11.32
CA CYS A 587 16.76 -13.45 -10.05
C CYS A 587 15.67 -13.22 -8.99
N LEU A 588 15.87 -13.80 -7.80
CA LEU A 588 15.08 -13.52 -6.59
C LEU A 588 15.77 -12.46 -5.71
N GLY A 589 14.99 -11.67 -4.98
CA GLY A 589 15.49 -10.64 -4.07
C GLY A 589 15.27 -9.20 -4.54
N GLU A 590 15.86 -8.24 -3.83
CA GLU A 590 15.63 -6.81 -4.07
C GLU A 590 16.08 -6.40 -5.48
N ARG A 591 15.17 -5.82 -6.27
CA ARG A 591 15.46 -5.34 -7.63
C ARG A 591 15.56 -3.82 -7.71
N LYS A 592 14.98 -3.13 -6.73
CA LYS A 592 15.00 -1.67 -6.59
C LYS A 592 15.17 -1.30 -5.12
N ARG A 593 16.07 -0.35 -4.86
CA ARG A 593 16.37 0.17 -3.53
C ARG A 593 16.19 1.68 -3.52
N TYR A 594 15.99 2.22 -2.31
CA TYR A 594 15.61 3.60 -2.09
C TYR A 594 16.54 4.24 -1.06
N ARG A 595 16.78 5.54 -1.21
CA ARG A 595 17.45 6.37 -0.20
C ARG A 595 16.82 7.74 -0.12
N SER A 596 16.95 8.39 1.04
CA SER A 596 16.62 9.81 1.18
C SER A 596 17.61 10.68 0.40
N CYS A 597 17.13 11.81 -0.09
CA CYS A 597 17.91 12.86 -0.75
C CYS A 597 17.25 14.22 -0.49
N ASN A 598 18.00 15.31 -0.66
CA ASN A 598 17.51 16.68 -0.47
C ASN A 598 16.72 16.86 0.84
N ILE A 599 17.38 16.49 1.95
CA ILE A 599 16.79 16.43 3.30
C ILE A 599 16.62 17.81 3.94
N ASP A 600 17.24 18.86 3.41
CA ASP A 600 17.10 20.21 3.93
C ASP A 600 15.67 20.71 3.82
N ASP A 601 15.19 21.43 4.83
CA ASP A 601 13.81 21.93 4.87
C ASP A 601 13.48 22.81 3.66
N CYS A 602 12.22 22.74 3.21
CA CYS A 602 11.74 23.64 2.16
C CYS A 602 11.65 25.08 2.65
N PRO A 603 11.79 26.08 1.76
CA PRO A 603 11.63 27.48 2.11
C PRO A 603 10.29 27.78 2.79
N SER A 604 10.29 28.69 3.76
CA SER A 604 9.07 29.07 4.50
C SER A 604 7.95 29.52 3.55
N GLY A 605 6.75 28.96 3.72
CA GLY A 605 5.60 29.22 2.85
C GLY A 605 5.51 28.33 1.60
N SER A 606 6.38 27.33 1.44
CA SER A 606 6.25 26.32 0.38
C SER A 606 4.91 25.58 0.46
N GLN A 607 4.26 25.36 -0.69
CA GLN A 607 3.03 24.58 -0.76
C GLN A 607 3.26 23.10 -0.39
N ASP A 608 2.24 22.45 0.18
CA ASP A 608 2.28 21.02 0.48
C ASP A 608 2.50 20.23 -0.81
N PHE A 609 3.47 19.30 -0.80
CA PHE A 609 3.89 18.56 -1.98
C PHE A 609 2.79 17.66 -2.57
N ARG A 610 1.85 17.21 -1.74
CA ARG A 610 0.67 16.45 -2.19
C ARG A 610 -0.38 17.37 -2.79
N GLU A 611 -0.51 18.59 -2.27
CA GLU A 611 -1.41 19.62 -2.84
C GLU A 611 -0.99 19.96 -4.27
N MET A 612 0.31 20.19 -4.50
CA MET A 612 0.85 20.46 -5.84
C MET A 612 0.53 19.32 -6.83
N GLN A 613 0.62 18.06 -6.40
CA GLN A 613 0.25 16.90 -7.23
C GLN A 613 -1.24 16.88 -7.60
N CYS A 614 -2.13 17.33 -6.71
CA CYS A 614 -3.56 17.47 -7.04
C CYS A 614 -3.80 18.61 -8.04
N ALA A 615 -3.12 19.75 -7.86
CA ALA A 615 -3.24 20.92 -8.74
C ALA A 615 -2.81 20.63 -10.18
N GLU A 616 -1.94 19.63 -10.43
CA GLU A 616 -1.63 19.16 -11.80
C GLU A 616 -2.86 18.68 -12.59
N PHE A 617 -3.97 18.38 -11.91
CA PHE A 617 -5.23 17.97 -12.54
C PHE A 617 -6.22 19.11 -12.73
N ASP A 618 -5.91 20.34 -12.33
CA ASP A 618 -6.81 21.50 -12.46
C ASP A 618 -7.14 21.78 -13.93
N ASN A 619 -6.14 21.63 -14.79
CA ASN A 619 -6.25 21.81 -16.24
C ASN A 619 -6.67 20.54 -16.98
N VAL A 620 -7.10 19.49 -16.28
CA VAL A 620 -7.54 18.22 -16.88
C VAL A 620 -9.04 18.01 -16.65
N PRO A 621 -9.85 17.92 -17.71
CA PRO A 621 -11.29 17.79 -17.57
C PRO A 621 -11.66 16.45 -16.92
N PHE A 622 -12.42 16.51 -15.83
CA PHE A 622 -13.05 15.36 -15.20
C PHE A 622 -14.54 15.37 -15.55
N ARG A 623 -14.99 14.33 -16.27
CA ARG A 623 -16.37 14.24 -16.79
C ARG A 623 -16.80 15.50 -17.57
N GLY A 624 -15.88 16.05 -18.36
CA GLY A 624 -16.13 17.22 -19.21
C GLY A 624 -16.10 18.57 -18.50
N LYS A 625 -15.71 18.65 -17.22
CA LYS A 625 -15.59 19.90 -16.45
C LYS A 625 -14.22 20.03 -15.79
N TYR A 626 -13.81 21.27 -15.56
CA TYR A 626 -12.58 21.60 -14.82
C TYR A 626 -12.93 21.88 -13.36
N TYR A 627 -12.01 21.54 -12.47
CA TYR A 627 -12.16 21.68 -11.02
C TYR A 627 -10.83 22.15 -10.44
N SER A 628 -10.88 22.95 -9.36
CA SER A 628 -9.73 23.20 -8.50
C SER A 628 -9.61 22.04 -7.51
N TRP A 629 -8.47 21.36 -7.49
CA TRP A 629 -8.27 20.14 -6.71
C TRP A 629 -7.41 20.38 -5.47
N LYS A 630 -7.93 19.95 -4.31
CA LYS A 630 -7.18 19.93 -3.04
C LYS A 630 -6.87 18.52 -2.59
N SER A 631 -5.82 18.34 -1.82
CA SER A 631 -5.47 17.04 -1.25
C SER A 631 -6.53 16.54 -0.26
N TYR A 632 -6.92 15.27 -0.40
CA TYR A 632 -7.89 14.62 0.48
C TYR A 632 -7.25 13.42 1.18
N ARG A 633 -7.27 13.42 2.52
CA ARG A 633 -6.69 12.36 3.37
C ARG A 633 -7.72 11.70 4.30
N GLY A 634 -9.01 12.07 4.19
CA GLY A 634 -10.10 11.59 5.06
C GLY A 634 -10.77 10.29 4.56
N GLY A 635 -11.75 9.78 5.30
CA GLY A 635 -12.67 8.74 4.79
C GLY A 635 -12.06 7.36 4.52
N GLY A 636 -10.91 7.01 5.13
CA GLY A 636 -10.29 5.69 4.97
C GLY A 636 -9.55 5.48 3.65
N VAL A 637 -9.24 6.54 2.91
CA VAL A 637 -8.45 6.45 1.67
C VAL A 637 -7.02 5.96 1.94
N LYS A 638 -6.40 5.29 0.96
CA LYS A 638 -5.02 4.80 1.08
C LYS A 638 -4.05 5.98 1.26
N SER A 639 -3.25 5.95 2.33
CA SER A 639 -2.38 7.08 2.70
C SER A 639 -1.37 7.50 1.63
N CYS A 640 -0.96 6.56 0.77
CA CYS A 640 -0.01 6.80 -0.31
C CYS A 640 -0.62 6.73 -1.71
N SER A 641 -1.95 6.82 -1.84
CA SER A 641 -2.60 7.12 -3.13
C SER A 641 -3.02 8.58 -3.21
N LEU A 642 -3.10 9.13 -4.43
CA LEU A 642 -3.39 10.54 -4.66
C LEU A 642 -4.90 10.74 -4.76
N ASN A 643 -5.53 11.07 -3.63
CA ASN A 643 -6.95 11.43 -3.57
C ASN A 643 -7.10 12.93 -3.54
N CYS A 644 -7.93 13.46 -4.43
CA CYS A 644 -8.15 14.90 -4.56
C CYS A 644 -9.64 15.24 -4.40
N LEU A 645 -9.91 16.22 -3.54
CA LEU A 645 -11.21 16.84 -3.26
C LEU A 645 -11.43 18.00 -4.23
N ALA A 646 -12.59 18.05 -4.89
CA ALA A 646 -12.95 19.19 -5.72
C ALA A 646 -13.38 20.37 -4.83
N GLU A 647 -12.64 21.48 -4.89
CA GLU A 647 -12.90 22.67 -4.09
C GLU A 647 -14.29 23.26 -4.39
N GLY A 648 -15.07 23.50 -3.33
CA GLY A 648 -16.45 23.97 -3.45
C GLY A 648 -17.48 22.87 -3.75
N PHE A 649 -17.06 21.60 -3.84
CA PHE A 649 -17.94 20.46 -4.09
C PHE A 649 -17.77 19.36 -3.02
N ASN A 650 -18.81 18.56 -2.83
CA ASN A 650 -18.84 17.48 -1.83
C ASN A 650 -18.44 16.11 -2.43
N PHE A 651 -17.39 16.06 -3.25
CA PHE A 651 -16.85 14.79 -3.75
C PHE A 651 -15.34 14.82 -3.90
N TYR A 652 -14.71 13.68 -3.64
CA TYR A 652 -13.30 13.44 -3.91
C TYR A 652 -13.16 12.26 -4.89
N THR A 653 -12.01 12.15 -5.54
CA THR A 653 -11.69 11.03 -6.43
C THR A 653 -10.21 10.70 -6.39
N GLU A 654 -9.87 9.42 -6.51
CA GLU A 654 -8.49 9.00 -6.70
C GLU A 654 -8.02 9.42 -8.10
N ARG A 655 -6.98 10.26 -8.15
CA ARG A 655 -6.35 10.75 -9.39
C ARG A 655 -5.14 9.91 -9.79
N ALA A 656 -4.50 9.25 -8.82
CA ALA A 656 -3.42 8.29 -9.06
C ALA A 656 -3.36 7.23 -7.94
N ALA A 657 -3.03 5.99 -8.31
CA ALA A 657 -2.91 4.87 -7.37
C ALA A 657 -1.74 5.03 -6.37
N ALA A 658 -0.74 5.85 -6.72
CA ALA A 658 0.38 6.20 -5.85
C ALA A 658 0.71 7.70 -5.98
N VAL A 659 1.06 8.34 -4.86
CA VAL A 659 1.70 9.67 -4.84
C VAL A 659 3.18 9.57 -5.24
N ILE A 660 3.79 10.68 -5.65
CA ILE A 660 5.24 10.75 -5.94
C ILE A 660 6.05 10.37 -4.68
N ASP A 661 7.10 9.58 -4.85
CA ASP A 661 7.96 9.15 -3.74
C ASP A 661 8.51 10.35 -2.95
N GLY A 662 8.58 10.24 -1.63
CA GLY A 662 8.98 11.35 -0.74
C GLY A 662 7.82 12.27 -0.31
N THR A 663 6.60 12.02 -0.80
CA THR A 663 5.39 12.68 -0.27
C THR A 663 5.08 12.16 1.13
N LEU A 664 4.86 13.04 2.12
CA LEU A 664 4.45 12.64 3.47
C LEU A 664 3.18 11.79 3.45
N CYS A 665 3.16 10.69 4.20
CA CYS A 665 1.98 9.83 4.29
C CYS A 665 0.84 10.48 5.07
N ARG A 666 1.21 11.10 6.19
CA ARG A 666 0.34 11.71 7.21
C ARG A 666 0.88 13.09 7.53
N GLN A 667 0.00 13.99 7.93
CA GLN A 667 0.35 15.40 8.16
C GLN A 667 1.22 15.59 9.40
N ASP A 668 1.05 14.72 10.40
CA ASP A 668 1.73 14.81 11.71
C ASP A 668 2.84 13.75 11.86
N SER A 669 3.39 13.22 10.75
CA SER A 669 4.48 12.22 10.75
C SER A 669 5.54 12.57 9.72
N TYR A 670 6.78 12.17 9.96
CA TYR A 670 7.88 12.22 8.98
C TYR A 670 7.82 11.08 7.95
N ASP A 671 6.99 10.07 8.19
CA ASP A 671 6.86 8.92 7.28
C ASP A 671 6.51 9.40 5.87
N ILE A 672 7.22 8.88 4.88
CA ILE A 672 7.04 9.23 3.47
C ILE A 672 6.54 8.04 2.66
N CYS A 673 5.83 8.34 1.59
CA CYS A 673 5.43 7.37 0.60
C CYS A 673 6.64 7.00 -0.26
N VAL A 674 6.90 5.70 -0.37
CA VAL A 674 7.91 5.11 -1.25
C VAL A 674 7.27 3.94 -1.97
N ASN A 675 7.19 4.01 -3.30
CA ASN A 675 6.55 3.01 -4.15
C ASN A 675 5.09 2.72 -3.76
N GLY A 676 4.33 3.76 -3.42
CA GLY A 676 2.93 3.64 -2.98
C GLY A 676 2.73 3.03 -1.59
N GLU A 677 3.79 2.83 -0.81
CA GLU A 677 3.73 2.40 0.59
C GLU A 677 4.25 3.46 1.54
N CYS A 678 3.64 3.53 2.73
CA CYS A 678 4.15 4.41 3.77
C CYS A 678 5.35 3.77 4.47
N LYS A 679 6.53 4.38 4.35
CA LYS A 679 7.77 3.92 4.98
C LYS A 679 8.18 4.84 6.12
N HIS A 680 8.76 4.24 7.15
CA HIS A 680 9.23 4.97 8.32
C HIS A 680 10.43 5.85 8.02
N VAL A 681 10.43 7.05 8.58
CA VAL A 681 11.48 8.06 8.45
C VAL A 681 11.65 8.75 9.80
N GLY A 682 12.90 8.95 10.22
CA GLY A 682 13.23 9.69 11.43
C GLY A 682 13.01 11.20 11.26
N CYS A 683 13.19 11.96 12.34
CA CYS A 683 13.15 13.42 12.28
C CYS A 683 14.25 14.03 11.40
N ASP A 684 15.30 13.25 11.09
CA ASP A 684 16.42 13.58 10.22
C ASP A 684 16.06 13.46 8.74
N ARG A 685 14.80 13.08 8.43
CA ARG A 685 14.26 12.84 7.09
C ARG A 685 15.00 11.70 6.36
N ILE A 686 15.67 10.81 7.11
CA ILE A 686 16.37 9.63 6.56
C ILE A 686 15.47 8.40 6.63
N LEU A 687 15.27 7.76 5.48
CA LEU A 687 14.45 6.57 5.31
C LEU A 687 14.98 5.42 6.19
N GLY A 688 14.14 4.90 7.08
CA GLY A 688 14.49 3.85 8.03
C GLY A 688 15.32 4.31 9.23
N SER A 689 15.51 5.62 9.43
CA SER A 689 16.13 6.16 10.64
C SER A 689 15.13 6.15 11.80
N ASP A 690 15.54 5.66 12.95
CA ASP A 690 14.75 5.70 14.19
C ASP A 690 15.04 6.96 15.04
N THR A 691 15.76 7.94 14.46
CA THR A 691 16.12 9.18 15.14
C THR A 691 14.87 10.00 15.44
N LYS A 692 14.70 10.42 16.69
CA LYS A 692 13.54 11.18 17.17
C LYS A 692 13.92 12.58 17.61
N GLU A 693 12.93 13.45 17.58
CA GLU A 693 13.02 14.74 18.24
C GLU A 693 13.18 14.53 19.75
N ASP A 694 14.07 15.31 20.36
CA ASP A 694 14.15 15.43 21.81
C ASP A 694 13.01 16.32 22.36
N LYS A 695 12.99 16.56 23.67
CA LYS A 695 12.00 17.47 24.29
C LYS A 695 12.06 18.90 23.74
N CYS A 696 13.14 19.29 23.06
CA CYS A 696 13.37 20.61 22.51
C CYS A 696 13.03 20.69 21.01
N ARG A 697 12.44 19.62 20.44
CA ARG A 697 12.24 19.43 19.00
C ARG A 697 13.53 19.52 18.19
N VAL A 698 14.67 19.19 18.81
CA VAL A 698 15.94 19.02 18.11
C VAL A 698 16.06 17.56 17.72
N CYS A 699 16.22 17.30 16.43
CA CYS A 699 16.35 15.95 15.93
C CYS A 699 17.67 15.31 16.41
N GLY A 700 17.60 14.17 17.08
CA GLY A 700 18.77 13.51 17.69
C GLY A 700 19.40 14.32 18.83
N GLY A 701 18.66 15.30 19.37
CA GLY A 701 19.12 16.11 20.49
C GLY A 701 19.13 15.35 21.81
N ASP A 702 19.85 15.89 22.80
CA ASP A 702 19.96 15.34 24.15
C ASP A 702 19.00 16.03 25.14
N GLY A 703 18.16 16.96 24.67
CA GLY A 703 17.27 17.77 25.48
C GLY A 703 17.96 18.93 26.21
N SER A 704 19.21 19.25 25.90
CA SER A 704 19.97 20.31 26.60
C SER A 704 19.78 21.73 26.03
N THR A 705 19.07 21.88 24.91
CA THR A 705 18.87 23.17 24.23
C THR A 705 17.67 23.96 24.73
N CYS A 706 16.84 23.36 25.59
CA CYS A 706 15.63 23.96 26.14
C CYS A 706 15.37 23.51 27.59
N GLU A 707 14.62 24.32 28.33
CA GLU A 707 14.13 24.02 29.66
C GLU A 707 12.60 23.91 29.68
N THR A 708 12.07 23.05 30.54
CA THR A 708 10.63 22.84 30.67
C THR A 708 10.08 23.82 31.69
N ILE A 709 9.13 24.65 31.27
CA ILE A 709 8.38 25.58 32.13
C ILE A 709 6.97 25.03 32.28
N GLU A 710 6.59 24.70 33.51
CA GLU A 710 5.25 24.24 33.84
C GLU A 710 4.74 24.84 35.15
N GLY A 711 3.43 24.99 35.26
CA GLY A 711 2.80 25.56 36.44
C GLY A 711 1.29 25.58 36.38
N ILE A 712 0.68 26.06 37.46
CA ILE A 712 -0.76 26.24 37.59
C ILE A 712 -1.03 27.70 37.97
N PHE A 713 -1.86 28.37 37.18
CA PHE A 713 -2.37 29.69 37.48
C PHE A 713 -3.71 29.56 38.22
N ASN A 714 -3.76 29.99 39.48
CA ASN A 714 -4.90 29.81 40.39
C ASN A 714 -5.25 31.09 41.17
N GLN A 715 -5.21 32.25 40.51
CA GLN A 715 -5.53 33.53 41.15
C GLN A 715 -7.03 33.82 41.10
N SER A 716 -7.56 34.44 42.17
CA SER A 716 -8.91 35.02 42.19
C SER A 716 -8.91 36.32 41.40
N LEU A 717 -9.69 36.38 40.31
CA LEU A 717 -9.71 37.50 39.38
C LEU A 717 -11.08 38.18 39.39
N SER A 718 -11.10 39.51 39.27
CA SER A 718 -12.34 40.27 39.15
C SER A 718 -13.00 40.02 37.81
N GLU A 719 -14.32 39.84 37.81
CA GLU A 719 -15.10 39.59 36.60
C GLU A 719 -15.00 40.75 35.60
N GLY A 720 -14.88 40.44 34.30
CA GLY A 720 -15.07 41.42 33.22
C GLY A 720 -13.83 41.84 32.42
N GLY A 721 -12.71 41.11 32.47
CA GLY A 721 -11.47 41.47 31.76
C GLY A 721 -10.68 40.29 31.17
N TYR A 722 -9.63 40.63 30.40
CA TYR A 722 -8.59 39.68 30.01
C TYR A 722 -7.43 39.78 30.99
N GLU A 723 -7.05 38.66 31.59
CA GLU A 723 -5.96 38.58 32.57
C GLU A 723 -4.79 37.77 32.00
N GLU A 724 -3.57 38.21 32.30
CA GLU A 724 -2.34 37.54 31.83
C GLU A 724 -2.05 36.29 32.67
N VAL A 725 -1.89 35.15 32.00
CA VAL A 725 -1.60 33.85 32.64
C VAL A 725 -0.09 33.58 32.64
N ILE A 726 0.54 33.55 31.46
CA ILE A 726 1.97 33.25 31.30
C ILE A 726 2.49 33.76 29.95
N TRP A 727 3.78 34.08 29.91
CA TRP A 727 4.48 34.46 28.69
C TRP A 727 5.19 33.25 28.10
N ILE A 728 5.04 33.03 26.79
CA ILE A 728 5.71 31.95 26.04
C ILE A 728 6.78 32.60 25.17
N PRO A 729 8.07 32.45 25.51
CA PRO A 729 9.16 33.02 24.73
C PRO A 729 9.16 32.55 23.27
N LYS A 730 9.63 33.40 22.36
CA LYS A 730 9.96 33.00 20.99
C LYS A 730 10.86 31.75 20.99
N GLY A 731 10.56 30.80 20.11
CA GLY A 731 11.29 29.55 19.95
C GLY A 731 10.80 28.42 20.87
N SER A 732 9.74 28.65 21.66
CA SER A 732 9.20 27.62 22.54
C SER A 732 8.48 26.52 21.75
N VAL A 733 8.56 25.29 22.27
CA VAL A 733 8.01 24.06 21.67
C VAL A 733 7.18 23.27 22.68
N HIS A 734 6.39 22.31 22.20
CA HIS A 734 5.49 21.47 23.02
C HIS A 734 4.62 22.27 24.00
N ILE A 735 3.92 23.28 23.48
CA ILE A 735 3.01 24.14 24.23
C ILE A 735 1.71 23.39 24.49
N ASP A 736 1.37 23.23 25.77
CA ASP A 736 0.14 22.63 26.26
C ASP A 736 -0.44 23.52 27.37
N ILE A 737 -1.57 24.18 27.06
CA ILE A 737 -2.29 25.03 28.01
C ILE A 737 -3.70 24.48 28.13
N ARG A 738 -4.11 24.14 29.35
CA ARG A 738 -5.42 23.56 29.62
C ARG A 738 -6.05 24.14 30.86
N GLN A 739 -7.36 24.35 30.80
CA GLN A 739 -8.13 24.56 32.02
C GLN A 739 -8.20 23.26 32.83
N LEU A 740 -8.20 23.34 34.16
CA LEU A 740 -8.30 22.16 35.02
C LEU A 740 -9.73 21.62 35.13
N ASN A 741 -10.73 22.48 34.94
CA ASN A 741 -12.14 22.12 34.94
C ASN A 741 -12.89 22.96 33.89
N ILE A 742 -14.10 22.54 33.53
CA ILE A 742 -14.96 23.25 32.59
C ILE A 742 -15.32 24.62 33.19
N SER A 743 -15.14 25.69 32.40
CA SER A 743 -15.32 27.07 32.83
C SER A 743 -16.10 27.88 31.80
N LEU A 744 -16.84 28.90 32.25
CA LEU A 744 -17.42 29.91 31.35
C LEU A 744 -16.34 30.84 30.78
N SER A 745 -15.23 31.00 31.50
CA SER A 745 -14.04 31.72 31.04
C SER A 745 -13.34 30.94 29.93
N TYR A 746 -12.67 31.65 29.02
CA TYR A 746 -11.96 31.03 27.90
C TYR A 746 -10.55 31.58 27.72
N LEU A 747 -9.65 30.73 27.23
CA LEU A 747 -8.26 31.02 26.92
C LEU A 747 -8.18 31.89 25.68
N ALA A 748 -7.25 32.84 25.67
CA ALA A 748 -6.94 33.66 24.50
C ALA A 748 -5.43 33.75 24.30
N LEU A 749 -5.01 33.94 23.05
CA LEU A 749 -3.61 33.99 22.68
C LEU A 749 -3.32 35.34 22.03
N LYS A 750 -2.36 36.08 22.60
CA LYS A 750 -1.99 37.43 22.14
C LYS A 750 -0.52 37.49 21.74
N ALA A 751 -0.20 38.27 20.71
CA ALA A 751 1.18 38.58 20.36
C ALA A 751 1.78 39.59 21.35
N LYS A 752 3.08 39.45 21.69
CA LYS A 752 3.79 40.50 22.45
C LYS A 752 4.01 41.76 21.59
N GLU A 753 4.40 41.57 20.33
CA GLU A 753 4.64 42.64 19.36
C GLU A 753 3.32 43.05 18.70
N GLY A 754 2.50 43.84 19.43
CA GLY A 754 1.24 44.39 18.93
C GLY A 754 0.10 44.31 19.94
N SER A 755 -1.04 44.93 19.61
CA SER A 755 -2.28 44.82 20.39
C SER A 755 -3.22 43.74 19.87
N GLU A 756 -2.83 42.97 18.84
CA GLU A 756 -3.66 41.94 18.22
C GLU A 756 -3.64 40.61 18.98
N TYR A 757 -4.81 40.00 19.06
CA TYR A 757 -5.03 38.65 19.54
C TYR A 757 -5.07 37.70 18.35
N TYR A 758 -4.33 36.60 18.43
CA TYR A 758 -4.36 35.53 17.44
C TYR A 758 -5.59 34.64 17.59
N ILE A 759 -6.01 34.39 18.84
CA ILE A 759 -7.13 33.50 19.17
C ILE A 759 -7.93 34.16 20.30
N ASN A 760 -9.25 34.17 20.17
CA ASN A 760 -10.22 34.61 21.18
C ASN A 760 -10.01 36.06 21.67
N GLY A 761 -9.70 36.99 20.77
CA GLY A 761 -9.53 38.41 21.10
C GLY A 761 -10.76 39.30 20.98
N ARG A 762 -11.86 38.77 20.45
CA ARG A 762 -13.13 39.47 20.23
C ARG A 762 -14.25 38.66 20.86
N PHE A 763 -15.40 39.29 21.07
CA PHE A 763 -16.61 38.60 21.51
C PHE A 763 -17.60 38.51 20.33
N PRO A 764 -18.18 37.34 20.01
CA PRO A 764 -18.07 36.01 20.66
C PRO A 764 -16.72 35.28 20.44
N PRO A 765 -16.39 34.23 21.22
CA PRO A 765 -15.16 33.44 21.06
C PRO A 765 -15.10 32.74 19.69
N ASP A 766 -13.87 32.49 19.22
CA ASP A 766 -13.62 31.83 17.94
C ASP A 766 -14.12 30.38 17.94
N THR A 767 -14.43 29.88 16.74
CA THR A 767 -14.83 28.47 16.57
C THR A 767 -13.62 27.54 16.77
N PRO A 768 -13.76 26.42 17.51
CA PRO A 768 -12.68 25.45 17.68
C PRO A 768 -12.15 24.90 16.35
N ARG A 769 -10.87 25.13 16.07
CA ARG A 769 -10.19 24.71 14.84
C ARG A 769 -8.67 24.78 15.00
N ARG A 770 -7.95 24.46 13.92
CA ARG A 770 -6.51 24.71 13.79
C ARG A 770 -6.26 26.15 13.32
N PHE A 771 -5.36 26.87 14.00
CA PHE A 771 -4.94 28.23 13.66
C PHE A 771 -3.45 28.22 13.30
N ASP A 772 -3.10 28.68 12.09
CA ASP A 772 -1.71 28.86 11.68
C ASP A 772 -1.26 30.28 12.05
N VAL A 773 -0.64 30.42 13.22
CA VAL A 773 -0.27 31.71 13.84
C VAL A 773 1.05 31.59 14.57
N ALA A 774 1.82 32.68 14.65
CA ALA A 774 3.12 32.71 15.31
C ALA A 774 4.13 31.63 14.83
N GLY A 775 4.03 31.23 13.55
CA GLY A 775 4.94 30.26 12.92
C GLY A 775 4.69 28.79 13.27
N THR A 776 3.59 28.48 13.95
CA THR A 776 3.18 27.11 14.29
C THR A 776 1.66 26.96 14.21
N ILE A 777 1.19 25.71 14.15
CA ILE A 777 -0.25 25.41 14.18
C ILE A 777 -0.69 25.24 15.63
N PHE A 778 -1.61 26.08 16.08
CA PHE A 778 -2.30 25.96 17.36
C PHE A 778 -3.60 25.18 17.19
N HIS A 779 -3.75 24.12 17.97
CA HIS A 779 -4.97 23.32 18.08
C HIS A 779 -5.80 23.87 19.24
N TYR A 780 -6.85 24.62 18.91
CA TYR A 780 -7.78 25.16 19.89
C TYR A 780 -9.00 24.25 19.99
N ARG A 781 -9.24 23.69 21.19
CA ARG A 781 -10.32 22.74 21.47
C ARG A 781 -11.17 23.24 22.63
N ARG A 782 -12.49 23.20 22.45
CA ARG A 782 -13.46 23.50 23.50
C ARG A 782 -14.67 22.56 23.42
N PRO A 783 -14.50 21.27 23.79
CA PRO A 783 -15.60 20.29 23.81
C PRO A 783 -16.62 20.65 24.90
N GLN A 784 -17.84 20.11 24.81
CA GLN A 784 -18.86 20.34 25.87
C GLN A 784 -18.56 19.57 27.17
N GLU A 785 -17.85 18.44 27.08
CA GLU A 785 -17.61 17.52 28.20
C GLU A 785 -16.16 17.55 28.72
N GLU A 786 -15.27 18.31 28.08
CA GLU A 786 -13.86 18.40 28.46
C GLU A 786 -13.43 19.86 28.66
N PRO A 787 -12.45 20.14 29.55
CA PRO A 787 -11.89 21.48 29.70
C PRO A 787 -11.26 21.98 28.39
N GLU A 788 -11.28 23.29 28.21
CA GLU A 788 -10.68 23.95 27.05
C GLU A 788 -9.16 23.74 27.01
N SER A 789 -8.62 23.53 25.81
CA SER A 789 -7.18 23.40 25.58
C SER A 789 -6.67 24.20 24.38
N LEU A 790 -5.42 24.64 24.52
CA LEU A 790 -4.62 25.28 23.49
C LEU A 790 -3.27 24.55 23.38
N GLU A 791 -3.07 23.83 22.28
CA GLU A 791 -1.89 22.96 22.08
C GLU A 791 -1.13 23.35 20.80
N ALA A 792 0.20 23.36 20.84
CA ALA A 792 1.04 23.56 19.66
C ALA A 792 2.40 22.86 19.83
N LEU A 793 2.95 22.31 18.75
CA LEU A 793 4.29 21.70 18.82
C LEU A 793 5.42 22.75 18.74
N GLY A 794 5.21 23.91 18.11
CA GLY A 794 6.26 24.93 17.92
C GLY A 794 7.29 24.55 16.85
N PRO A 795 8.39 25.30 16.70
CA PRO A 795 8.79 26.46 17.49
C PRO A 795 8.00 27.73 17.15
N THR A 796 7.75 28.58 18.14
CA THR A 796 7.12 29.90 17.91
C THR A 796 8.11 30.88 17.30
N ASN A 797 7.67 31.70 16.33
CA ASN A 797 8.53 32.72 15.71
C ASN A 797 8.51 34.09 16.43
N THR A 798 7.57 34.29 17.36
CA THR A 798 7.42 35.48 18.20
C THR A 798 7.06 35.09 19.64
N THR A 799 7.20 36.01 20.58
CA THR A 799 6.82 35.82 21.99
C THR A 799 5.31 36.01 22.14
N LEU A 800 4.67 35.08 22.84
CA LEU A 800 3.22 35.03 23.02
C LEU A 800 2.84 35.28 24.47
N ILE A 801 1.63 35.79 24.67
CA ILE A 801 1.03 35.99 25.98
C ILE A 801 -0.25 35.16 26.02
N VAL A 802 -0.32 34.23 26.95
CA VAL A 802 -1.53 33.47 27.24
C VAL A 802 -2.41 34.34 28.13
N MET A 803 -3.63 34.57 27.68
CA MET A 803 -4.63 35.37 28.36
C MET A 803 -5.80 34.49 28.77
N VAL A 804 -6.56 34.89 29.79
CA VAL A 804 -7.87 34.32 30.12
C VAL A 804 -8.91 35.42 30.15
N ALA A 805 -10.00 35.24 29.40
CA ALA A 805 -11.17 36.12 29.45
C ALA A 805 -12.07 35.69 30.61
N VAL A 806 -12.05 36.43 31.72
CA VAL A 806 -12.72 36.09 32.97
C VAL A 806 -14.22 36.38 32.89
N ARG A 807 -15.03 35.32 32.96
CA ARG A 807 -16.52 35.38 32.98
C ARG A 807 -17.14 34.89 34.28
N GLU A 808 -16.33 34.50 35.24
CA GLU A 808 -16.75 33.98 36.54
C GLU A 808 -15.71 34.36 37.59
N GLU A 809 -16.16 34.62 38.83
CA GLU A 809 -15.29 35.09 39.93
C GLU A 809 -14.27 34.04 40.41
N LEU A 810 -14.52 32.77 40.12
CA LEU A 810 -13.71 31.62 40.57
C LEU A 810 -13.21 30.80 39.38
N LEU A 811 -12.00 31.08 38.91
CA LEU A 811 -11.37 30.28 37.87
C LEU A 811 -10.94 28.91 38.41
N PRO A 812 -11.24 27.80 37.72
CA PRO A 812 -10.88 26.45 38.16
C PRO A 812 -9.37 26.15 38.09
N GLY A 813 -8.56 27.12 37.69
CA GLY A 813 -7.12 27.02 37.52
C GLY A 813 -6.73 26.62 36.10
N ILE A 814 -5.62 27.18 35.61
CA ILE A 814 -5.09 26.95 34.26
C ILE A 814 -3.72 26.31 34.39
N ARG A 815 -3.56 25.09 33.86
CA ARG A 815 -2.27 24.43 33.73
C ARG A 815 -1.60 24.89 32.44
N TYR A 816 -0.33 25.25 32.53
CA TYR A 816 0.50 25.51 31.36
C TYR A 816 1.77 24.66 31.44
N LYS A 817 2.22 24.18 30.29
CA LYS A 817 3.47 23.45 30.12
C LYS A 817 4.03 23.73 28.73
N PHE A 818 5.30 24.11 28.65
CA PHE A 818 6.01 24.28 27.38
C PHE A 818 7.53 24.18 27.59
N ASN A 819 8.28 23.98 26.51
CA ASN A 819 9.74 23.92 26.54
C ASN A 819 10.30 25.19 25.88
N ALA A 820 10.99 26.02 26.65
CA ALA A 820 11.56 27.28 26.21
C ALA A 820 13.07 27.13 25.87
N PRO A 821 13.56 27.76 24.79
CA PRO A 821 14.96 27.64 24.40
C PRO A 821 15.90 28.27 25.44
N ILE A 822 16.98 27.55 25.79
CA ILE A 822 18.01 28.03 26.71
C ILE A 822 18.97 28.95 25.93
N ASN A 823 18.84 30.26 26.14
CA ASN A 823 19.84 31.20 25.65
C ASN A 823 21.10 31.09 26.52
N ARG A 824 22.17 30.43 26.03
CA ARG A 824 23.44 30.31 26.78
C ARG A 824 24.14 31.66 27.05
N VAL A 825 23.69 32.75 26.41
CA VAL A 825 24.16 34.11 26.69
C VAL A 825 23.66 34.62 28.05
N THR A 826 22.59 34.04 28.62
CA THR A 826 21.94 34.52 29.85
C THR A 826 22.20 33.68 31.10
N GLN A 827 23.22 32.80 31.10
CA GLN A 827 23.58 32.05 32.30
C GLN A 827 24.08 32.95 33.46
N ASN A 828 24.51 34.18 33.13
CA ASN A 828 24.85 35.26 34.07
C ASN A 828 24.16 36.59 33.69
N SER A 829 22.93 36.56 33.17
CA SER A 829 22.18 37.81 33.01
C SER A 829 21.45 38.16 34.31
N TYR A 830 21.46 39.45 34.62
CA TYR A 830 20.82 40.03 35.77
C TYR A 830 19.81 41.05 35.28
N ALA A 831 18.61 41.03 35.84
CA ALA A 831 17.54 41.93 35.44
C ALA A 831 16.86 42.54 36.67
N TRP A 832 16.29 43.73 36.47
CA TRP A 832 15.52 44.44 37.49
C TRP A 832 14.11 43.87 37.62
N PHE A 833 13.74 43.47 38.84
CA PHE A 833 12.40 43.00 39.17
C PHE A 833 11.79 43.86 40.27
N LEU A 834 10.46 44.05 40.24
CA LEU A 834 9.74 44.66 41.36
C LEU A 834 9.53 43.62 42.47
N SER A 835 9.80 43.99 43.72
CA SER A 835 9.56 43.16 44.89
C SER A 835 8.06 42.96 45.14
N SER A 836 7.70 42.12 46.10
CA SER A 836 6.35 42.20 46.69
C SER A 836 6.16 43.55 47.40
N TRP A 837 4.90 43.99 47.54
CA TRP A 837 4.55 45.19 48.29
C TRP A 837 4.98 45.05 49.76
N ALA A 838 5.72 46.03 50.27
CA ALA A 838 6.08 46.08 51.68
C ALA A 838 4.84 46.21 52.57
N LYS A 839 4.98 45.86 53.86
CA LYS A 839 3.94 46.13 54.87
C LYS A 839 3.59 47.61 54.86
N CYS A 840 2.31 47.93 55.01
CA CYS A 840 1.85 49.32 55.04
C CYS A 840 2.57 50.09 56.16
N SER A 841 3.05 51.29 55.84
CA SER A 841 3.80 52.12 56.80
C SER A 841 2.97 52.56 58.02
N ALA A 842 1.64 52.53 57.90
CA ALA A 842 0.71 52.81 58.98
C ALA A 842 -0.37 51.74 59.05
N ILE A 843 -0.83 51.39 60.24
CA ILE A 843 -1.92 50.43 60.44
C ILE A 843 -3.31 51.05 60.26
N CYS A 844 -3.43 52.38 60.27
CA CYS A 844 -4.65 53.17 60.08
C CYS A 844 -4.30 54.66 59.83
N ALA A 845 -5.29 55.47 59.46
CA ALA A 845 -5.20 56.91 59.15
C ALA A 845 -4.30 57.28 57.96
N GLY A 846 -4.14 56.34 57.01
CA GLY A 846 -3.38 56.50 55.77
C GLY A 846 -1.90 56.17 55.92
N GLY A 847 -1.45 55.17 55.15
CA GLY A 847 -0.05 54.79 54.99
C GLY A 847 0.30 54.53 53.53
N VAL A 848 1.54 54.16 53.28
CA VAL A 848 2.06 53.87 51.94
C VAL A 848 2.71 52.49 51.95
N GLN A 849 2.41 51.65 50.95
CA GLN A 849 3.20 50.47 50.64
C GLN A 849 4.19 50.83 49.54
N LEU A 850 5.44 50.41 49.74
CA LEU A 850 6.51 50.57 48.75
C LEU A 850 6.77 49.24 48.07
N GLN A 851 6.91 49.26 46.75
CA GLN A 851 7.36 48.15 45.95
C GLN A 851 8.76 48.48 45.43
N ARG A 852 9.78 47.88 46.06
CA ARG A 852 11.18 48.17 45.75
C ARG A 852 11.63 47.45 44.49
N VAL A 853 12.71 47.93 43.91
CA VAL A 853 13.32 47.33 42.71
C VAL A 853 14.54 46.53 43.14
N LEU A 854 14.55 45.24 42.81
CA LEU A 854 15.59 44.29 43.19
C LEU A 854 16.31 43.78 41.94
N CYS A 855 17.64 43.77 41.98
CA CYS A 855 18.42 43.07 40.97
C CYS A 855 18.39 41.58 41.25
N LYS A 856 17.93 40.77 40.28
CA LYS A 856 17.90 39.32 40.43
C LYS A 856 18.63 38.64 39.29
N LYS A 857 19.30 37.54 39.62
CA LYS A 857 19.89 36.65 38.62
C LYS A 857 18.76 35.92 37.88
N VAL A 858 18.75 36.01 36.56
CA VAL A 858 17.66 35.46 35.73
C VAL A 858 17.57 33.94 35.85
N SER A 859 18.69 33.26 36.13
CA SER A 859 18.77 31.79 36.17
C SER A 859 18.11 31.13 37.39
N ASP A 860 18.10 31.79 38.56
CA ASP A 860 17.61 31.18 39.81
C ASP A 860 16.68 32.11 40.62
N GLY A 861 16.45 33.33 40.14
CA GLY A 861 15.62 34.32 40.83
C GLY A 861 16.19 34.84 42.14
N SER A 862 17.45 34.51 42.46
CA SER A 862 18.14 34.99 43.65
C SER A 862 18.38 36.48 43.56
N THR A 863 18.20 37.18 44.69
CA THR A 863 18.50 38.61 44.75
C THR A 863 19.99 38.78 44.90
N VAL A 864 20.58 39.56 44.01
CA VAL A 864 22.03 39.80 43.95
C VAL A 864 22.32 41.29 44.11
N SER A 865 23.61 41.67 44.11
CA SER A 865 23.99 43.10 44.19
C SER A 865 23.38 43.91 43.04
N GLU A 866 22.97 45.15 43.34
CA GLU A 866 22.40 46.09 42.37
C GLU A 866 23.35 46.36 41.20
N ASP A 867 24.67 46.35 41.43
CA ASP A 867 25.70 46.64 40.41
C ASP A 867 25.77 45.59 39.29
N LEU A 868 25.18 44.42 39.49
CA LEU A 868 25.18 43.34 38.50
C LEU A 868 24.10 43.53 37.44
N CYS A 869 23.06 44.33 37.73
CA CYS A 869 22.04 44.72 36.77
C CYS A 869 22.40 46.03 36.08
N ASP A 870 22.06 46.16 34.80
CA ASP A 870 22.32 47.38 34.03
C ASP A 870 21.48 48.56 34.55
N GLN A 871 22.15 49.57 35.11
CA GLN A 871 21.51 50.73 35.70
C GLN A 871 20.69 51.57 34.70
N SER A 872 21.04 51.51 33.40
CA SER A 872 20.28 52.22 32.35
C SER A 872 18.86 51.66 32.16
N THR A 873 18.63 50.42 32.58
CA THR A 873 17.34 49.72 32.47
C THR A 873 16.58 49.65 33.80
N ARG A 874 17.05 50.36 34.84
CA ARG A 874 16.44 50.34 36.18
C ARG A 874 15.02 50.92 36.15
N ILE A 875 14.05 50.11 36.57
CA ILE A 875 12.64 50.48 36.70
C ILE A 875 12.47 51.40 37.93
N GLN A 876 11.47 52.28 37.94
CA GLN A 876 11.15 53.10 39.11
C GLN A 876 10.40 52.30 40.19
N GLU A 877 10.70 52.60 41.46
CA GLU A 877 9.95 52.07 42.59
C GLU A 877 8.50 52.55 42.54
N LYS A 878 7.56 51.64 42.82
CA LYS A 878 6.13 51.96 42.83
C LYS A 878 5.67 52.17 44.27
N GLN A 879 4.80 53.15 44.49
CA GLN A 879 4.13 53.37 45.77
C GLN A 879 2.61 53.36 45.61
N ARG A 880 1.90 52.88 46.62
CA ARG A 880 0.44 52.97 46.68
C ARG A 880 -0.04 53.28 48.09
N SER A 881 -1.16 53.97 48.20
CA SER A 881 -1.83 54.25 49.47
C SER A 881 -2.45 52.98 50.05
N CYS A 882 -2.40 52.84 51.38
CA CYS A 882 -2.96 51.72 52.13
C CYS A 882 -3.51 52.20 53.48
N ASN A 883 -4.40 51.41 54.09
CA ASN A 883 -4.95 51.66 55.43
C ASN A 883 -5.50 53.08 55.64
N THR A 884 -6.31 53.56 54.69
CA THR A 884 -6.93 54.90 54.69
C THR A 884 -8.04 55.07 55.72
N GLU A 885 -8.45 53.99 56.38
CA GLU A 885 -9.47 54.02 57.42
C GLU A 885 -8.97 54.74 58.67
N PRO A 886 -9.80 55.61 59.30
CA PRO A 886 -9.36 56.38 60.45
C PRO A 886 -9.12 55.49 61.68
N CYS A 887 -8.08 55.78 62.48
CA CYS A 887 -7.66 54.93 63.60
C CYS A 887 -8.73 54.80 64.69
N PRO A 888 -8.70 53.78 65.57
CA PRO A 888 -9.55 53.78 66.76
C PRO A 888 -9.33 55.02 67.64
N PRO A 889 -10.36 55.56 68.31
CA PRO A 889 -10.25 56.70 69.21
C PRO A 889 -9.47 56.36 70.49
N GLU A 890 -8.59 57.27 70.91
CA GLU A 890 -7.71 57.14 72.07
C GLU A 890 -7.75 58.39 72.96
N TRP A 891 -7.50 58.22 74.27
CA TRP A 891 -7.40 59.34 75.21
C TRP A 891 -6.09 60.13 74.99
N ALA A 892 -6.20 61.40 74.63
CA ALA A 892 -5.09 62.34 74.65
C ALA A 892 -4.92 62.93 76.05
N LEU A 893 -3.72 62.80 76.59
CA LEU A 893 -3.34 63.39 77.88
C LEU A 893 -2.49 64.63 77.62
N GLY A 894 -2.90 65.78 78.15
CA GLY A 894 -2.07 66.97 78.23
C GLY A 894 -1.03 66.88 79.35
N SER A 895 -0.08 67.81 79.34
CA SER A 895 0.86 67.97 80.44
C SER A 895 0.16 68.37 81.73
N TRP A 896 0.70 67.94 82.87
CA TRP A 896 0.24 68.38 84.18
C TRP A 896 0.55 69.87 84.39
N SER A 897 -0.36 70.57 85.08
CA SER A 897 -0.15 71.92 85.57
C SER A 897 0.90 71.96 86.67
N GLU A 898 1.37 73.16 86.98
CA GLU A 898 2.08 73.40 88.24
C GLU A 898 1.23 72.94 89.44
N CYS A 899 1.90 72.49 90.49
CA CYS A 899 1.23 72.00 91.68
C CYS A 899 0.56 73.16 92.42
N SER A 900 -0.70 72.99 92.84
CA SER A 900 -1.46 74.06 93.51
C SER A 900 -0.87 74.50 94.86
N ARG A 901 0.04 73.71 95.45
CA ARG A 901 0.77 74.04 96.69
C ARG A 901 2.22 73.57 96.56
N SER A 902 3.16 74.32 97.13
CA SER A 902 4.58 73.94 97.16
C SER A 902 4.92 72.91 98.26
N CYS A 903 4.07 72.72 99.27
CA CYS A 903 4.19 71.72 100.34
C CYS A 903 2.82 71.54 101.06
N ASN A 904 2.67 70.52 101.92
CA ASN A 904 1.41 70.11 102.57
C ASN A 904 0.29 69.66 101.60
N SER A 905 0.63 68.78 100.64
CA SER A 905 -0.29 68.09 99.71
C SER A 905 -1.10 69.03 98.81
N GLY A 906 -0.51 69.39 97.66
CA GLY A 906 -1.18 70.05 96.54
C GLY A 906 -1.75 69.07 95.51
N VAL A 907 -2.41 69.60 94.49
CA VAL A 907 -2.94 68.83 93.35
C VAL A 907 -2.56 69.53 92.06
N ARG A 908 -2.15 68.76 91.06
CA ARG A 908 -1.92 69.22 89.68
C ARG A 908 -3.01 68.69 88.76
N THR A 909 -3.41 69.49 87.78
CA THR A 909 -4.47 69.16 86.81
C THR A 909 -3.89 68.90 85.42
N ARG A 910 -4.51 68.04 84.60
CA ARG A 910 -4.15 67.87 83.19
C ARG A 910 -5.40 67.83 82.31
N SER A 911 -5.27 68.16 81.04
CA SER A 911 -6.34 67.94 80.06
C SER A 911 -6.43 66.45 79.67
N VAL A 912 -7.66 65.95 79.56
CA VAL A 912 -7.95 64.59 79.10
C VAL A 912 -9.09 64.69 78.08
N ILE A 913 -8.77 64.50 76.81
CA ILE A 913 -9.70 64.62 75.68
C ILE A 913 -9.70 63.33 74.84
N CYS A 914 -10.87 62.87 74.41
CA CYS A 914 -10.95 61.75 73.47
C CYS A 914 -10.65 62.24 72.04
N GLN A 915 -9.68 61.63 71.36
CA GLN A 915 -9.30 62.03 70.00
C GLN A 915 -9.14 60.82 69.07
N ARG A 916 -9.41 61.01 67.77
CA ARG A 916 -9.21 60.01 66.71
C ARG A 916 -8.30 60.56 65.62
N ARG A 917 -7.32 59.78 65.18
CA ARG A 917 -6.53 60.13 63.98
C ARG A 917 -7.33 59.82 62.72
N VAL A 918 -7.57 60.84 61.91
CA VAL A 918 -8.35 60.74 60.67
C VAL A 918 -7.45 60.66 59.44
N SER A 919 -6.33 61.36 59.48
CA SER A 919 -5.25 61.30 58.50
C SER A 919 -3.89 61.34 59.23
N ALA A 920 -2.79 61.26 58.49
CA ALA A 920 -1.44 61.35 59.06
C ALA A 920 -1.21 62.68 59.84
N SER A 921 -1.91 63.75 59.48
CA SER A 921 -1.79 65.08 60.09
C SER A 921 -3.02 65.49 60.90
N ASP A 922 -4.20 64.94 60.61
CA ASP A 922 -5.45 65.39 61.22
C ASP A 922 -5.90 64.50 62.38
N LYS A 923 -6.05 65.15 63.53
CA LYS A 923 -6.68 64.57 64.73
C LYS A 923 -8.01 65.26 64.96
N LYS A 924 -9.08 64.47 65.11
CA LYS A 924 -10.42 64.97 65.42
C LYS A 924 -10.75 64.67 66.88
N SER A 925 -11.09 65.71 67.64
CA SER A 925 -11.66 65.53 68.99
C SER A 925 -13.04 64.90 68.88
N LEU A 926 -13.30 63.90 69.70
CA LEU A 926 -14.57 63.19 69.77
C LEU A 926 -15.18 63.34 71.17
N ASP A 927 -16.42 62.92 71.32
CA ASP A 927 -17.10 62.86 72.60
C ASP A 927 -16.50 61.75 73.50
N ASP A 928 -16.56 61.95 74.82
CA ASP A 928 -15.93 61.06 75.80
C ASP A 928 -16.45 59.61 75.70
N ALA A 929 -17.71 59.41 75.30
CA ALA A 929 -18.30 58.08 75.08
C ALA A 929 -17.69 57.30 73.91
N SER A 930 -16.94 57.97 73.02
CA SER A 930 -16.32 57.35 71.85
C SER A 930 -15.02 56.61 72.18
N CYS A 931 -14.39 56.89 73.32
CA CYS A 931 -13.16 56.22 73.74
C CYS A 931 -13.49 54.96 74.57
N PRO A 932 -13.04 53.75 74.15
CA PRO A 932 -13.48 52.50 74.75
C PRO A 932 -12.90 52.23 76.15
N GLN A 933 -11.85 52.94 76.55
CA GLN A 933 -11.19 52.80 77.85
C GLN A 933 -11.77 53.80 78.87
N PRO A 934 -11.81 53.48 80.17
CA PRO A 934 -12.28 54.43 81.19
C PRO A 934 -11.43 55.71 81.20
N ARG A 935 -12.09 56.86 81.36
CA ARG A 935 -11.45 58.18 81.32
C ARG A 935 -10.34 58.28 82.37
N PRO A 936 -9.07 58.54 81.97
CA PRO A 936 -7.96 58.72 82.90
C PRO A 936 -8.18 59.90 83.86
N SER A 937 -7.59 59.84 85.07
CA SER A 937 -7.75 60.93 86.05
C SER A 937 -7.17 62.24 85.51
N MET A 938 -7.90 63.33 85.75
CA MET A 938 -7.49 64.71 85.44
C MET A 938 -6.84 65.43 86.62
N LEU A 939 -6.72 64.75 87.77
CA LEU A 939 -6.16 65.26 89.03
C LEU A 939 -5.12 64.26 89.56
N GLU A 940 -3.99 64.76 90.03
CA GLU A 940 -2.95 63.98 90.69
C GLU A 940 -2.39 64.74 91.91
N PRO A 941 -2.25 64.09 93.08
CA PRO A 941 -1.61 64.71 94.24
C PRO A 941 -0.13 64.97 93.97
N CYS A 942 0.36 66.12 94.43
CA CYS A 942 1.75 66.54 94.29
C CYS A 942 2.21 67.30 95.55
N ASN A 943 3.52 67.32 95.80
CA ASN A 943 4.14 67.98 96.96
C ASN A 943 3.53 67.56 98.31
N THR A 944 3.55 66.25 98.58
CA THR A 944 3.04 65.62 99.81
C THR A 944 3.92 65.83 101.05
N ASP A 945 5.08 66.46 100.88
CA ASP A 945 6.04 66.71 101.96
C ASP A 945 5.61 67.90 102.82
N THR A 946 5.96 67.84 104.11
CA THR A 946 5.66 68.88 105.11
C THR A 946 6.67 70.03 104.97
N CYS A 947 6.19 71.27 104.97
CA CYS A 947 7.06 72.44 104.79
C CYS A 947 8.09 72.57 105.94
N PRO A 948 9.33 73.01 105.68
CA PRO A 948 10.31 73.29 106.73
C PRO A 948 9.89 74.50 107.60
N PRO A 949 10.18 74.49 108.92
CA PRO A 949 9.76 75.56 109.84
C PRO A 949 10.52 76.87 109.60
N GLU A 950 9.77 77.98 109.64
CA GLU A 950 10.26 79.35 109.43
C GLU A 950 10.78 79.94 110.76
N TRP A 951 12.03 80.42 110.77
CA TRP A 951 12.64 81.06 111.95
C TRP A 951 12.33 82.56 111.98
N VAL A 952 11.80 83.03 113.11
CA VAL A 952 11.59 84.45 113.42
C VAL A 952 12.74 84.92 114.32
N PRO A 953 13.55 85.93 113.93
CA PRO A 953 14.67 86.40 114.75
C PRO A 953 14.19 87.22 115.97
N LEU A 954 14.86 87.02 117.12
CA LEU A 954 14.77 87.85 118.34
C LEU A 954 16.14 88.49 118.64
N ASP A 955 16.16 89.60 119.39
CA ASP A 955 17.32 90.48 119.62
C ASP A 955 18.41 89.94 120.57
N TRP A 956 19.67 90.39 120.36
CA TRP A 956 20.93 89.90 120.96
C TRP A 956 21.24 90.45 122.38
N SER A 957 21.95 89.66 123.21
CA SER A 957 22.57 90.09 124.48
C SER A 957 24.01 89.57 124.67
N GLU A 958 24.87 90.36 125.32
CA GLU A 958 26.29 90.09 125.63
C GLU A 958 26.50 89.41 127.00
N VAL A 959 27.49 88.51 127.11
CA VAL A 959 27.98 87.99 128.40
C VAL A 959 29.52 87.99 128.44
N LEU A 960 30.07 88.62 129.48
CA LEU A 960 31.49 88.62 129.87
C LEU A 960 31.60 88.01 131.27
N HIS A 961 32.37 86.92 131.41
CA HIS A 961 32.69 86.24 132.66
C HIS A 961 33.95 86.83 133.31
N ILE A 962 33.98 87.09 134.63
CA ILE A 962 35.15 86.97 135.53
C ILE A 962 34.74 86.71 137.01
N LEU A 963 35.11 85.51 137.53
CA LEU A 963 35.65 85.10 138.87
C LEU A 963 34.89 85.47 140.19
N SER A 964 34.84 84.71 141.31
CA SER A 964 35.58 83.53 141.81
C SER A 964 35.01 82.94 143.14
N TRP A 965 34.98 81.58 143.27
CA TRP A 965 35.40 80.66 144.38
C TRP A 965 34.67 80.68 145.76
N PRO A 966 34.70 79.61 146.60
CA PRO A 966 35.19 78.22 146.42
C PRO A 966 34.09 77.16 146.24
#